data_AF-A0A7Y2MTK3-F1
#
_entry.id   AF-A0A7Y2MTK3-F1
#
_cell.length_a   1.000
_cell.length_b   1.000
_cell.length_c   1.000
_cell.angle_alpha   90.00
_cell.angle_beta   90.00
_cell.angle_gamma   90.00
#
_symmetry.space_group_name_H-M   'P 1'
#
loop_
_entity.id
_entity.type
_entity.pdbx_description
1 polymer ?
#
loop_
_entity_poly.entity_id
_entity_poly.type
_entity_poly.pdbx_seq_one_letter_code
_entity_poly.pdbx_strand_id
1 'polypeptide(L)'
;VWALDDINGNNGVDGFSPDGGALLDFQFDLDFSLPPSNNTSPGENLQSSLTNLFYWNNIIHDVFYRYGFDEPSGNFQQNNYGNGGAGGDFIYADGLDGSDTNNARFYTSPDGINGRMEMYLWTGGGAMTTFEVNSPSGIAGSYNVGSASFGPSTFNVTGDLVIAEDGTGTGSDACTALTNGAAINGNIALIDRGSCEFGLKVLNAENAGAVAAIICNNVPGAPITMGGGVNGGSVTIPSVMLSQSDCNTIRTHIPTVNVTMTGSPNPSQFDGSYDNGIVAHEYAHGISNRLTGGPATSGCLGNAEQGGEGWSDFFGLVLTHEAGDDRDTPRGIGTYATGQGVSGGGIRTYPYTADMGVNPFTYDDIKTQSIPHGVGSVLCTMLWDMYWDLVDLYGYDSDLYTGTGGNNMAIQLVMDGLKLQPCSPGFTDVRDAILLADEINYNGANQCLIWGAFARRGLGYSADQGVSSSRSDGTEAYDLPADIRIDESISISEGYEGEVLSILTSATCGCTDKNMVEFKHTIPSGLSVLSVSQGSLSGNEISRTSSTLVASTTLDIEYEARIDLCNPDTETIYVQEGAEGTNLFTSATITTSGNWVTSTSEANSGSSSWYAEDYDVSSDYGLSLVTPVSITGVTLLEFYHKYETEATWDGGVVEIFSGGNWIDLGDKFLINGYPSSFASNGSSPLAGRSAFTGTSSSQLGAGFVKSVVDLSSYAGETINIRFRFATDNNTNVSGLNGWFVDDITIRQIPAVTIDATVTSSLGTEDTDDYTIEIKDLNQSTLYVDELTTGARYGGDWPNAFVSLQDALSIADCNVSVTEIWVKSGEYYPTEGMDQTISFELKDGLAIYGGFNGGETLLSQRNIASNPTILSGNIGSSGDDTDNSDHVVKAENVNATAILDGFTIKDGYVTSADGAGLLNSNSSAEFRNCTFSNNYSGMGGGAVSNENISSSTFTDCAFDNNSSTGNGGAISNKGGSSITLMECTFNSNNCTSNIGRAINNTSSDLIINNVMIIDPLIGTGGNSINNQGNVTDVITVQGLTEIKKN
;
A
#
# COMPACT_ATOMS: atom_id res chain seq x y z
N VAL A 1 34.55 15.03 18.44
CA VAL A 1 34.37 16.20 19.32
C VAL A 1 35.73 16.82 19.65
N TRP A 2 35.77 18.12 19.90
CA TRP A 2 36.92 18.83 20.46
C TRP A 2 36.43 19.59 21.70
N ALA A 3 36.85 19.14 22.90
CA ALA A 3 36.49 19.79 24.15
C ALA A 3 37.59 20.77 24.60
N LEU A 4 37.20 21.99 24.91
CA LEU A 4 38.09 23.06 25.36
C LEU A 4 37.32 23.98 26.32
N ASP A 5 38.03 24.76 27.13
CA ASP A 5 37.37 25.83 27.88
C ASP A 5 37.03 27.02 26.97
N ASP A 6 35.91 27.69 27.25
CA ASP A 6 35.65 29.05 26.73
C ASP A 6 35.29 30.01 27.87
N ILE A 7 36.13 30.05 28.91
CA ILE A 7 35.89 30.89 30.09
C ILE A 7 35.75 32.39 29.74
N ASN A 8 36.27 32.80 28.58
CA ASN A 8 36.20 34.19 28.13
C ASN A 8 34.93 34.49 27.29
N GLY A 9 34.17 33.46 26.89
CA GLY A 9 32.89 33.55 26.18
C GLY A 9 32.98 34.16 24.78
N ASN A 10 34.09 33.94 24.07
CA ASN A 10 34.33 34.56 22.75
C ASN A 10 34.10 33.61 21.58
N ASN A 11 33.72 32.36 21.83
CA ASN A 11 33.55 31.30 20.85
C ASN A 11 34.83 31.00 20.04
N GLY A 12 35.99 31.15 20.66
CA GLY A 12 37.32 30.98 20.09
C GLY A 12 37.78 29.53 20.02
N VAL A 13 39.03 29.35 19.59
CA VAL A 13 39.74 28.04 19.58
C VAL A 13 41.06 28.13 20.35
N ASP A 14 41.23 29.18 21.15
CA ASP A 14 42.41 29.48 21.96
C ASP A 14 42.27 29.03 23.43
N GLY A 15 41.15 28.40 23.76
CA GLY A 15 40.91 27.77 25.05
C GLY A 15 41.86 26.61 25.36
N PHE A 16 42.01 26.31 26.64
CA PHE A 16 42.73 25.16 27.14
C PHE A 16 41.94 23.87 26.86
N SER A 17 42.65 22.84 26.42
CA SER A 17 42.15 21.48 26.26
C SER A 17 43.11 20.53 26.99
N PRO A 18 42.62 19.54 27.77
CA PRO A 18 43.49 18.64 28.51
C PRO A 18 44.43 17.84 27.59
N ASP A 19 45.67 17.64 28.03
CA ASP A 19 46.66 16.82 27.32
C ASP A 19 47.11 15.65 28.22
N GLY A 20 46.70 14.43 27.87
CA GLY A 20 47.11 13.19 28.55
C GLY A 20 48.56 12.77 28.27
N GLY A 21 49.31 13.60 27.55
CA GLY A 21 50.69 13.37 27.16
C GLY A 21 50.85 12.18 26.23
N ALA A 22 52.09 11.70 26.11
CA ALA A 22 52.42 10.58 25.21
C ALA A 22 51.78 9.24 25.59
N LEU A 23 51.27 9.11 26.82
CA LEU A 23 50.60 7.90 27.33
C LEU A 23 49.09 7.94 27.15
N LEU A 24 48.51 9.08 26.75
CA LEU A 24 47.07 9.31 26.69
C LEU A 24 46.38 9.04 28.04
N ASP A 25 47.01 9.49 29.13
CA ASP A 25 46.51 9.31 30.49
C ASP A 25 45.72 10.56 30.93
N PHE A 26 44.39 10.46 30.89
CA PHE A 26 43.45 11.55 31.22
C PHE A 26 42.82 11.38 32.62
N GLN A 27 43.59 10.85 33.58
CA GLN A 27 43.15 10.75 34.97
C GLN A 27 43.51 12.04 35.73
N PHE A 28 42.50 12.86 36.01
CA PHE A 28 42.64 14.12 36.75
C PHE A 28 41.82 14.09 38.04
N ASP A 29 42.41 14.55 39.14
CA ASP A 29 41.73 14.60 40.43
C ASP A 29 40.57 15.63 40.40
N LEU A 30 39.47 15.27 41.09
CA LEU A 30 38.30 16.13 41.25
C LEU A 30 38.13 16.51 42.72
N ASP A 31 38.18 17.81 43.01
CA ASP A 31 38.00 18.37 44.33
C ASP A 31 36.90 19.43 44.33
N PHE A 32 35.69 19.05 44.75
CA PHE A 32 34.53 19.94 44.84
C PHE A 32 34.69 21.08 45.88
N SER A 33 35.75 21.07 46.70
CA SER A 33 36.07 22.20 47.59
C SER A 33 36.78 23.35 46.88
N LEU A 34 37.28 23.12 45.66
CA LEU A 34 37.92 24.12 44.80
C LEU A 34 36.93 24.68 43.77
N PRO A 35 37.10 25.95 43.33
CA PRO A 35 36.28 26.49 42.26
C PRO A 35 36.51 25.70 40.95
N PRO A 36 35.51 25.62 40.06
CA PRO A 36 35.63 24.90 38.79
C PRO A 36 36.80 25.36 37.92
N SER A 37 37.15 26.66 37.96
CA SER A 37 38.37 27.21 37.35
C SER A 37 39.15 28.09 38.33
N ASN A 38 40.48 28.11 38.21
CA ASN A 38 41.34 29.06 38.92
C ASN A 38 42.09 29.94 37.91
N ASN A 39 42.21 31.23 38.22
CA ASN A 39 42.58 32.28 37.27
C ASN A 39 44.09 32.32 36.93
N THR A 40 44.87 31.30 37.34
CA THR A 40 46.34 31.33 37.31
C THR A 40 47.02 30.06 36.78
N SER A 41 46.27 28.97 36.56
CA SER A 41 46.69 27.71 35.93
C SER A 41 45.44 26.88 35.65
N PRO A 42 45.39 25.98 34.65
CA PRO A 42 44.36 24.95 34.60
C PRO A 42 44.33 24.25 35.97
N GLY A 43 43.22 24.38 36.71
CA GLY A 43 43.01 23.64 37.95
C GLY A 43 42.75 22.18 37.62
N GLU A 44 42.98 21.28 38.58
CA GLU A 44 42.67 19.85 38.42
C GLU A 44 41.20 19.65 37.99
N ASN A 45 40.27 20.44 38.56
CA ASN A 45 38.85 20.45 38.18
C ASN A 45 38.57 20.86 36.72
N LEU A 46 39.34 21.80 36.14
CA LEU A 46 39.16 22.22 34.74
C LEU A 46 39.52 21.05 33.80
N GLN A 47 40.61 20.36 34.09
CA GLN A 47 41.04 19.21 33.29
C GLN A 47 40.06 18.04 33.39
N SER A 48 39.60 17.73 34.60
CA SER A 48 38.57 16.71 34.84
C SER A 48 37.25 17.06 34.13
N SER A 49 36.82 18.34 34.18
CA SER A 49 35.57 18.80 33.58
C SER A 49 35.56 18.62 32.06
N LEU A 50 36.60 19.14 31.38
CA LEU A 50 36.73 19.02 29.93
C LEU A 50 36.91 17.57 29.47
N THR A 51 37.55 16.75 30.30
CA THR A 51 37.68 15.30 30.05
C THR A 51 36.32 14.60 30.16
N ASN A 52 35.50 14.94 31.17
CA ASN A 52 34.14 14.40 31.30
C ASN A 52 33.25 14.82 30.11
N LEU A 53 33.33 16.10 29.72
CA LEU A 53 32.59 16.64 28.58
C LEU A 53 32.98 15.93 27.27
N PHE A 54 34.29 15.73 27.05
CA PHE A 54 34.81 14.94 25.93
C PHE A 54 34.30 13.50 25.98
N TYR A 55 34.42 12.83 27.12
CA TYR A 55 34.00 11.45 27.31
C TYR A 55 32.52 11.27 26.95
N TRP A 56 31.62 12.06 27.54
CA TRP A 56 30.19 11.93 27.30
C TRP A 56 29.80 12.24 25.86
N ASN A 57 30.35 13.27 25.23
CA ASN A 57 30.09 13.54 23.81
C ASN A 57 30.47 12.36 22.90
N ASN A 58 31.55 11.63 23.21
CA ASN A 58 31.93 10.44 22.43
C ASN A 58 31.06 9.23 22.77
N ILE A 59 30.68 9.01 24.04
CA ILE A 59 29.76 7.92 24.42
C ILE A 59 28.41 8.11 23.73
N ILE A 60 27.85 9.32 23.76
CA ILE A 60 26.58 9.64 23.12
C ILE A 60 26.66 9.39 21.61
N HIS A 61 27.73 9.89 20.97
CA HIS A 61 28.02 9.60 19.57
C HIS A 61 28.00 8.10 19.28
N ASP A 62 28.79 7.32 20.01
CA ASP A 62 28.98 5.89 19.74
C ASP A 62 27.71 5.06 20.01
N VAL A 63 26.93 5.42 21.03
CA VAL A 63 25.64 4.78 21.31
C VAL A 63 24.66 5.06 20.17
N PHE A 64 24.39 6.32 19.85
CA PHE A 64 23.39 6.64 18.83
C PHE A 64 23.83 6.31 17.40
N TYR A 65 25.13 6.18 17.14
CA TYR A 65 25.64 5.57 15.91
C TYR A 65 25.05 4.16 15.69
N ARG A 66 24.90 3.37 16.76
CA ARG A 66 24.32 2.01 16.69
C ARG A 66 22.83 2.02 16.36
N TYR A 67 22.12 3.09 16.70
CA TYR A 67 20.71 3.28 16.40
C TYR A 67 20.49 4.09 15.11
N GLY A 68 21.52 4.22 14.28
CA GLY A 68 21.44 4.82 12.95
C GLY A 68 21.52 6.34 12.92
N PHE A 69 22.12 6.99 13.92
CA PHE A 69 22.70 8.32 13.74
C PHE A 69 24.12 8.17 13.18
N ASP A 70 24.18 7.64 11.97
CA ASP A 70 25.39 7.36 11.21
C ASP A 70 25.74 8.51 10.25
N GLU A 71 26.79 8.34 9.45
CA GLU A 71 27.27 9.40 8.58
C GLU A 71 26.24 9.84 7.52
N PRO A 72 25.54 8.95 6.79
CA PRO A 72 24.45 9.33 5.89
C PRO A 72 23.30 10.08 6.58
N SER A 73 23.04 9.78 7.85
CA SER A 73 22.01 10.43 8.66
C SER A 73 22.47 11.78 9.24
N GLY A 74 23.68 12.22 8.90
CA GLY A 74 24.25 13.52 9.29
C GLY A 74 24.65 13.57 10.75
N ASN A 75 25.43 12.59 11.21
CA ASN A 75 26.08 12.65 12.51
C ASN A 75 27.26 13.64 12.56
N PHE A 76 27.86 13.84 13.74
CA PHE A 76 28.93 14.82 13.92
C PHE A 76 30.31 14.17 13.91
N GLN A 77 30.98 14.15 12.76
CA GLN A 77 32.27 13.51 12.58
C GLN A 77 33.26 14.36 11.78
N GLN A 78 34.51 14.45 12.25
CA GLN A 78 35.57 15.11 11.47
C GLN A 78 35.86 14.37 10.16
N ASN A 79 35.72 13.04 10.16
CA ASN A 79 35.99 12.18 9.02
C ASN A 79 34.95 11.05 8.99
N ASN A 80 34.31 10.88 7.83
CA ASN A 80 33.25 9.89 7.62
C ASN A 80 33.77 8.60 6.99
N TYR A 81 35.08 8.49 6.76
CA TYR A 81 35.74 7.31 6.19
C TYR A 81 35.18 6.81 4.85
N GLY A 82 34.45 7.65 4.12
CA GLY A 82 33.80 7.29 2.86
C GLY A 82 32.42 6.63 3.01
N ASN A 83 31.83 6.61 4.21
CA ASN A 83 30.55 5.95 4.50
C ASN A 83 29.31 6.77 4.07
N GLY A 84 29.49 8.02 3.59
CA GLY A 84 28.40 8.92 3.21
C GLY A 84 28.37 10.18 4.09
N GLY A 85 27.33 11.00 3.92
CA GLY A 85 27.18 12.28 4.62
C GLY A 85 28.25 13.34 4.27
N ALA A 86 28.16 14.49 4.92
CA ALA A 86 29.13 15.56 4.83
C ALA A 86 29.95 15.64 6.14
N GLY A 87 31.15 15.06 6.12
CA GLY A 87 32.04 15.13 7.28
C GLY A 87 32.72 16.49 7.46
N GLY A 88 33.53 16.60 8.50
CA GLY A 88 34.23 17.84 8.87
C GLY A 88 33.52 18.64 9.94
N ASP A 89 32.55 18.03 10.61
CA ASP A 89 31.55 18.71 11.42
C ASP A 89 31.50 18.17 12.87
N PHE A 90 32.64 17.73 13.39
CA PHE A 90 32.77 17.39 14.81
C PHE A 90 32.24 18.51 15.72
N ILE A 91 31.77 18.14 16.92
CA ILE A 91 31.27 19.12 17.90
C ILE A 91 32.42 19.90 18.55
N TYR A 92 32.32 21.23 18.59
CA TYR A 92 33.02 22.05 19.59
C TYR A 92 32.29 21.94 20.92
N ALA A 93 32.94 21.42 21.94
CA ALA A 93 32.34 21.25 23.26
C ALA A 93 33.04 22.19 24.25
N ASP A 94 32.43 23.35 24.43
CA ASP A 94 32.98 24.46 25.20
C ASP A 94 32.55 24.29 26.66
N GLY A 95 33.52 23.94 27.51
CA GLY A 95 33.32 23.81 28.94
C GLY A 95 33.52 25.13 29.66
N LEU A 96 32.75 25.35 30.73
CA LEU A 96 32.85 26.56 31.57
C LEU A 96 32.71 27.85 30.76
N ASP A 97 31.87 27.83 29.72
CA ASP A 97 31.69 28.95 28.82
C ASP A 97 31.22 30.19 29.60
N GLY A 98 31.96 31.29 29.43
CA GLY A 98 31.78 32.52 30.21
C GLY A 98 30.72 33.48 29.65
N SER A 99 30.04 33.12 28.57
CA SER A 99 29.03 33.96 27.93
C SER A 99 27.69 33.98 28.66
N ASP A 100 27.39 32.97 29.48
CA ASP A 100 26.16 32.90 30.30
C ASP A 100 26.36 32.04 31.58
N THR A 101 25.31 31.88 32.39
CA THR A 101 25.26 31.00 33.56
C THR A 101 23.88 30.37 33.73
N ASN A 102 23.77 29.30 34.53
CA ASN A 102 22.50 28.62 34.87
C ASN A 102 21.76 28.04 33.66
N ASN A 103 22.50 27.59 32.67
CA ASN A 103 21.96 27.02 31.45
C ASN A 103 23.00 26.11 30.77
N ALA A 104 22.64 25.57 29.62
CA ALA A 104 23.55 25.09 28.59
C ALA A 104 22.92 25.38 27.22
N ARG A 105 23.66 25.13 26.13
CA ARG A 105 23.12 25.29 24.77
C ARG A 105 23.80 24.39 23.77
N PHE A 106 23.06 23.96 22.76
CA PHE A 106 23.60 23.37 21.54
C PHE A 106 23.17 24.11 20.28
N TYR A 107 24.13 24.45 19.43
CA TYR A 107 23.90 24.99 18.09
C TYR A 107 23.99 23.87 17.04
N THR A 108 22.86 23.55 16.43
CA THR A 108 22.80 22.56 15.34
C THR A 108 22.77 23.24 13.97
N SER A 109 23.87 23.12 13.24
CA SER A 109 23.92 23.49 11.82
C SER A 109 23.58 22.29 10.93
N PRO A 110 23.25 22.49 9.63
CA PRO A 110 23.14 21.39 8.68
C PRO A 110 24.42 20.54 8.60
N ASP A 111 24.30 19.34 8.05
CA ASP A 111 25.39 18.39 7.86
C ASP A 111 26.60 19.00 7.14
N GLY A 112 27.81 18.67 7.61
CA GLY A 112 29.07 19.27 7.15
C GLY A 112 29.46 20.58 7.81
N ILE A 113 28.68 21.09 8.77
CA ILE A 113 29.02 22.26 9.59
C ILE A 113 29.02 21.86 11.07
N ASN A 114 30.13 22.16 11.75
CA ASN A 114 30.33 21.81 13.15
C ASN A 114 29.15 22.24 14.03
N GLY A 115 28.64 21.31 14.83
CA GLY A 115 27.82 21.65 15.99
C GLY A 115 28.68 22.32 17.08
N ARG A 116 28.04 23.07 17.96
CA ARG A 116 28.71 23.66 19.13
C ARG A 116 27.86 23.51 20.37
N MET A 117 28.42 22.90 21.41
CA MET A 117 27.84 22.74 22.73
C MET A 117 28.52 23.73 23.67
N GLU A 118 27.73 24.54 24.36
CA GLU A 118 28.19 25.53 25.34
C GLU A 118 27.68 25.09 26.73
N MET A 119 28.61 24.68 27.61
CA MET A 119 28.31 24.24 28.97
C MET A 119 28.68 25.35 29.95
N TYR A 120 27.69 25.88 30.68
CA TYR A 120 27.91 27.01 31.57
C TYR A 120 28.10 26.62 33.04
N LEU A 121 28.55 27.59 33.82
CA LEU A 121 28.52 27.55 35.27
C LEU A 121 27.10 27.80 35.80
N TRP A 122 26.73 27.09 36.85
CA TRP A 122 25.45 27.23 37.54
C TRP A 122 25.66 27.85 38.92
N THR A 123 24.96 28.94 39.20
CA THR A 123 25.03 29.72 40.42
C THR A 123 23.69 29.68 41.17
N GLY A 124 23.74 29.63 42.49
CA GLY A 124 22.53 29.66 43.32
C GLY A 124 21.92 28.30 43.67
N GLY A 125 22.61 27.20 43.36
CA GLY A 125 22.32 25.91 43.98
C GLY A 125 22.41 26.02 45.51
N GLY A 126 21.50 25.38 46.25
CA GLY A 126 21.56 25.31 47.71
C GLY A 126 22.84 24.60 48.16
N ALA A 127 23.16 24.66 49.46
CA ALA A 127 24.20 23.75 49.99
C ALA A 127 23.81 22.31 49.67
N MET A 128 24.70 21.55 49.02
CA MET A 128 24.51 20.12 48.78
C MET A 128 24.29 19.45 50.13
N THR A 129 23.02 19.13 50.39
CA THR A 129 22.57 18.57 51.64
C THR A 129 22.00 17.21 51.35
N THR A 130 22.63 16.16 51.87
CA THR A 130 22.12 14.80 51.75
C THR A 130 21.52 14.35 53.07
N PHE A 131 20.53 13.49 52.97
CA PHE A 131 19.89 12.84 54.09
C PHE A 131 19.75 11.36 53.78
N GLU A 132 20.29 10.53 54.66
CA GLU A 132 20.28 9.09 54.53
C GLU A 132 19.72 8.46 55.80
N VAL A 133 18.76 7.56 55.66
CA VAL A 133 18.31 6.70 56.74
C VAL A 133 19.20 5.46 56.76
N ASN A 134 19.94 5.27 57.85
CA ASN A 134 20.85 4.14 58.03
C ASN A 134 20.11 2.89 58.55
N SER A 135 19.09 3.08 59.37
CA SER A 135 18.28 1.99 59.95
C SER A 135 16.88 2.48 60.33
N PRO A 136 15.86 1.59 60.40
CA PRO A 136 15.90 0.17 60.04
C PRO A 136 15.95 -0.07 58.52
N SER A 137 16.44 -1.24 58.10
CA SER A 137 16.66 -1.56 56.67
C SER A 137 15.41 -1.47 55.79
N GLY A 138 14.20 -1.57 56.37
CA GLY A 138 12.94 -1.43 55.64
C GLY A 138 12.61 -0.02 55.16
N ILE A 139 13.32 1.01 55.66
CA ILE A 139 13.21 2.40 55.21
C ILE A 139 14.61 3.02 55.01
N ALA A 140 15.65 2.19 54.90
CA ALA A 140 17.00 2.68 54.69
C ALA A 140 17.16 3.18 53.26
N GLY A 141 17.89 4.27 53.08
CA GLY A 141 18.07 4.91 51.77
C GLY A 141 18.17 6.43 51.86
N SER A 142 18.44 7.05 50.71
CA SER A 142 18.50 8.50 50.59
C SER A 142 17.11 9.12 50.46
N TYR A 143 16.89 10.25 51.11
CA TYR A 143 15.63 11.01 51.00
C TYR A 143 15.89 12.43 50.52
N ASN A 144 14.92 12.98 49.80
CA ASN A 144 14.93 14.37 49.36
C ASN A 144 14.79 15.32 50.54
N VAL A 145 15.65 16.33 50.58
CA VAL A 145 15.61 17.37 51.61
C VAL A 145 15.63 18.78 51.07
N GLY A 146 14.93 19.66 51.77
CA GLY A 146 15.05 21.11 51.64
C GLY A 146 16.12 21.62 52.60
N SER A 147 17.03 22.45 52.13
CA SER A 147 18.11 23.01 52.96
C SER A 147 17.63 24.17 53.83
N ALA A 148 18.36 24.49 54.89
CA ALA A 148 18.15 25.69 55.68
C ALA A 148 19.04 26.86 55.18
N SER A 149 18.46 28.05 55.05
CA SER A 149 19.22 29.30 54.78
C SER A 149 19.91 29.88 56.03
N PHE A 150 19.95 29.11 57.12
CA PHE A 150 20.43 29.51 58.44
C PHE A 150 21.08 28.30 59.14
N GLY A 151 21.83 28.55 60.21
CA GLY A 151 22.66 27.52 60.82
C GLY A 151 23.90 27.17 59.99
N PRO A 152 24.67 26.14 60.40
CA PRO A 152 25.86 25.71 59.67
C PRO A 152 25.49 25.05 58.34
N SER A 153 26.18 25.46 57.28
CA SER A 153 26.08 24.86 55.93
C SER A 153 27.06 23.71 55.71
N THR A 154 28.06 23.57 56.58
CA THR A 154 29.01 22.46 56.57
C THR A 154 28.83 21.60 57.82
N PHE A 155 28.43 20.35 57.64
CA PHE A 155 28.19 19.41 58.72
C PHE A 155 28.23 17.96 58.23
N ASN A 156 28.54 17.04 59.13
CA ASN A 156 28.34 15.62 58.95
C ASN A 156 27.89 15.08 60.31
N VAL A 157 26.58 14.81 60.43
CA VAL A 157 25.95 14.45 61.69
C VAL A 157 25.20 13.14 61.49
N THR A 158 25.58 12.14 62.28
CA THR A 158 24.85 10.87 62.39
C THR A 158 24.25 10.78 63.78
N GLY A 159 22.97 10.40 63.87
CA GLY A 159 22.29 10.28 65.16
C GLY A 159 20.91 9.64 65.05
N ASP A 160 20.37 9.27 66.21
CA ASP A 160 19.02 8.71 66.30
C ASP A 160 17.97 9.83 66.20
N LEU A 161 16.86 9.54 65.52
CA LEU A 161 15.75 10.46 65.37
C LEU A 161 14.82 10.42 66.58
N VAL A 162 14.54 11.59 67.15
CA VAL A 162 13.61 11.74 68.28
C VAL A 162 12.60 12.82 67.95
N ILE A 163 11.30 12.50 68.06
CA ILE A 163 10.23 13.49 67.90
C ILE A 163 10.38 14.56 68.98
N ALA A 164 10.47 15.82 68.59
CA ALA A 164 10.50 16.95 69.50
C ALA A 164 9.10 17.18 70.08
N GLU A 165 8.95 17.27 71.40
CA GLU A 165 7.64 17.45 72.05
C GLU A 165 7.64 18.75 72.86
N ASP A 166 6.83 19.74 72.50
CA ASP A 166 6.69 21.00 73.22
C ASP A 166 5.38 21.07 74.06
N GLY A 167 4.50 20.07 73.90
CA GLY A 167 3.28 19.92 74.68
C GLY A 167 2.19 20.95 74.37
N THR A 168 2.33 21.71 73.28
CA THR A 168 1.37 22.73 72.83
C THR A 168 1.00 22.52 71.35
N GLY A 169 -0.21 22.94 70.94
CA GLY A 169 -0.63 22.81 69.54
C GLY A 169 -0.64 21.36 69.03
N THR A 170 0.12 21.07 67.97
CA THR A 170 0.28 19.71 67.41
C THR A 170 1.19 18.81 68.25
N GLY A 171 1.71 19.31 69.37
CA GLY A 171 2.59 18.59 70.31
C GLY A 171 4.04 18.62 69.88
N SER A 172 4.33 18.54 68.57
CA SER A 172 5.68 18.42 68.01
C SER A 172 6.14 19.55 67.08
N ASP A 173 5.49 20.72 67.11
CA ASP A 173 5.87 21.85 66.26
C ASP A 173 7.02 22.71 66.81
N ALA A 174 7.46 22.50 68.05
CA ALA A 174 8.58 23.23 68.68
C ALA A 174 8.45 24.76 68.65
N CYS A 175 7.22 25.29 68.63
CA CYS A 175 6.99 26.73 68.74
C CYS A 175 7.25 27.26 70.16
N THR A 176 7.30 26.36 71.15
CA THR A 176 7.72 26.63 72.52
C THR A 176 8.87 25.71 72.95
N ALA A 177 9.37 25.89 74.18
CA ALA A 177 10.47 25.08 74.70
C ALA A 177 10.08 23.61 74.82
N LEU A 178 10.97 22.70 74.39
CA LEU A 178 10.70 21.26 74.39
C LEU A 178 10.58 20.69 75.81
N THR A 179 9.55 19.90 76.03
CA THR A 179 9.24 19.17 77.27
C THR A 179 10.02 17.86 77.39
N ASN A 180 10.47 17.28 76.27
CA ASN A 180 11.20 16.01 76.22
C ASN A 180 12.72 16.17 76.02
N GLY A 181 13.32 17.26 76.49
CA GLY A 181 14.74 17.57 76.28
C GLY A 181 15.73 16.45 76.67
N ALA A 182 15.41 15.62 77.68
CA ALA A 182 16.25 14.47 78.04
C ALA A 182 16.38 13.42 76.93
N ALA A 183 15.37 13.27 76.06
CA ALA A 183 15.40 12.37 74.91
C ALA A 183 16.05 13.03 73.69
N ILE A 184 15.96 14.36 73.58
CA ILE A 184 16.53 15.15 72.47
C ILE A 184 18.04 15.36 72.63
N ASN A 185 18.54 15.48 73.87
CA ASN A 185 19.94 15.79 74.14
C ASN A 185 20.90 14.75 73.53
N GLY A 186 21.71 15.18 72.56
CA GLY A 186 22.65 14.35 71.80
C GLY A 186 22.05 13.67 70.55
N ASN A 187 20.75 13.83 70.30
CA ASN A 187 20.01 13.21 69.19
C ASN A 187 19.52 14.24 68.17
N ILE A 188 18.96 13.76 67.06
CA ILE A 188 18.42 14.60 66.00
C ILE A 188 16.92 14.80 66.21
N ALA A 189 16.48 16.05 66.27
CA ALA A 189 15.09 16.40 66.58
C ALA A 189 14.21 16.36 65.31
N LEU A 190 13.15 15.56 65.29
CA LEU A 190 12.10 15.59 64.26
C LEU A 190 10.96 16.51 64.71
N ILE A 191 10.67 17.55 63.94
CA ILE A 191 9.79 18.67 64.31
C ILE A 191 8.76 18.91 63.21
N ASP A 192 7.51 19.18 63.56
CA ASP A 192 6.49 19.55 62.58
C ASP A 192 6.57 21.01 62.12
N ARG A 193 6.39 21.22 60.82
CA ARG A 193 6.07 22.53 60.28
C ARG A 193 4.74 23.00 60.86
N GLY A 194 4.73 24.24 61.34
CA GLY A 194 3.60 24.85 62.01
C GLY A 194 3.53 26.34 61.72
N SER A 195 2.92 27.11 62.61
CA SER A 195 2.67 28.55 62.43
C SER A 195 3.83 29.47 62.81
N CYS A 196 4.79 28.99 63.61
CA CYS A 196 6.01 29.74 63.96
C CYS A 196 7.15 29.50 62.96
N GLU A 197 8.11 30.41 62.94
CA GLU A 197 9.25 30.38 62.02
C GLU A 197 10.20 29.19 62.26
N PHE A 198 10.88 28.74 61.19
CA PHE A 198 11.79 27.59 61.24
C PHE A 198 12.99 27.82 62.16
N GLY A 199 13.57 29.03 62.17
CA GLY A 199 14.69 29.34 63.05
C GLY A 199 14.36 29.18 64.53
N LEU A 200 13.15 29.56 64.96
CA LEU A 200 12.70 29.38 66.34
C LEU A 200 12.56 27.90 66.71
N LYS A 201 11.99 27.09 65.80
CA LYS A 201 11.82 25.65 65.99
C LYS A 201 13.16 24.95 66.23
N VAL A 202 14.12 25.21 65.34
CA VAL A 202 15.46 24.62 65.42
C VAL A 202 16.20 25.13 66.66
N LEU A 203 16.06 26.42 67.00
CA LEU A 203 16.66 26.99 68.22
C LEU A 203 16.10 26.36 69.51
N ASN A 204 14.80 26.03 69.54
CA ASN A 204 14.20 25.34 70.69
C ASN A 204 14.71 23.90 70.83
N ALA A 205 14.91 23.20 69.71
CA ALA A 205 15.55 21.88 69.70
C ALA A 205 17.03 21.95 70.13
N GLU A 206 17.77 22.93 69.63
CA GLU A 206 19.16 23.21 70.02
C GLU A 206 19.28 23.48 71.53
N ASN A 207 18.42 24.35 72.07
CA ASN A 207 18.37 24.63 73.51
C ASN A 207 18.04 23.39 74.37
N ALA A 208 17.34 22.41 73.79
CA ALA A 208 17.06 21.11 74.41
C ALA A 208 18.20 20.09 74.23
N GLY A 209 19.29 20.47 73.56
CA GLY A 209 20.50 19.66 73.36
C GLY A 209 20.54 18.85 72.06
N ALA A 210 19.66 19.13 71.09
CA ALA A 210 19.69 18.46 69.79
C ALA A 210 21.02 18.74 69.07
N VAL A 211 21.52 17.75 68.32
CA VAL A 211 22.74 17.90 67.49
C VAL A 211 22.43 18.27 66.04
N ALA A 212 21.17 18.08 65.61
CA ALA A 212 20.61 18.55 64.34
C ALA A 212 19.06 18.57 64.45
N ALA A 213 18.38 19.18 63.49
CA ALA A 213 16.92 19.18 63.42
C ALA A 213 16.38 18.88 62.02
N ILE A 214 15.24 18.19 61.95
CA ILE A 214 14.51 17.87 60.73
C ILE A 214 13.11 18.43 60.85
N ILE A 215 12.72 19.30 59.91
CA ILE A 215 11.36 19.84 59.84
C ILE A 215 10.53 18.99 58.88
N CYS A 216 9.43 18.43 59.37
CA CYS A 216 8.43 17.75 58.56
C CYS A 216 7.51 18.75 57.89
N ASN A 217 7.49 18.77 56.56
CA ASN A 217 6.55 19.61 55.83
C ASN A 217 5.10 19.16 56.10
N ASN A 218 4.19 20.12 56.19
CA ASN A 218 2.77 19.87 56.46
C ASN A 218 1.87 20.10 55.23
N VAL A 219 2.49 20.37 54.07
CA VAL A 219 1.85 20.50 52.76
C VAL A 219 2.39 19.38 51.86
N PRO A 220 1.54 18.66 51.09
CA PRO A 220 2.00 17.70 50.09
C PRO A 220 2.92 18.35 49.05
N GLY A 221 3.89 17.58 48.55
CA GLY A 221 4.87 18.04 47.55
C GLY A 221 6.30 18.08 48.08
N ALA A 222 7.21 18.56 47.22
CA ALA A 222 8.63 18.59 47.48
C ALA A 222 8.99 19.44 48.72
N PRO A 223 10.07 19.09 49.45
CA PRO A 223 10.63 19.94 50.48
C PRO A 223 11.03 21.33 49.92
N ILE A 224 10.98 22.36 50.76
CA ILE A 224 11.36 23.73 50.38
C ILE A 224 12.59 24.21 51.18
N THR A 225 13.32 25.18 50.62
CA THR A 225 14.38 25.87 51.37
C THR A 225 13.78 26.65 52.55
N MET A 226 14.28 26.41 53.76
CA MET A 226 13.76 27.01 54.99
C MET A 226 14.39 28.39 55.25
N GLY A 227 13.52 29.41 55.39
CA GLY A 227 13.92 30.76 55.83
C GLY A 227 14.21 30.83 57.33
N GLY A 228 15.30 31.49 57.72
CA GLY A 228 15.71 31.58 59.14
C GLY A 228 14.81 32.44 60.02
N GLY A 229 14.09 33.40 59.46
CA GLY A 229 13.26 34.32 60.25
C GLY A 229 14.08 35.16 61.24
N VAL A 230 13.48 35.63 62.34
CA VAL A 230 14.11 36.50 63.34
C VAL A 230 15.12 35.74 64.21
N ASN A 231 14.90 34.45 64.46
CA ASN A 231 15.72 33.61 65.33
C ASN A 231 16.80 32.80 64.60
N GLY A 232 16.77 32.71 63.26
CA GLY A 232 17.70 31.89 62.49
C GLY A 232 19.17 32.27 62.66
N GLY A 233 19.47 33.55 62.93
CA GLY A 233 20.84 34.01 63.20
C GLY A 233 21.46 33.50 64.51
N SER A 234 20.65 32.90 65.39
CA SER A 234 21.11 32.32 66.66
C SER A 234 21.26 30.80 66.63
N VAL A 235 20.87 30.15 65.53
CA VAL A 235 20.94 28.68 65.37
C VAL A 235 22.37 28.27 65.03
N THR A 236 22.91 27.29 65.75
CA THR A 236 24.27 26.76 65.54
C THR A 236 24.31 25.27 65.18
N ILE A 237 23.18 24.57 65.19
CA ILE A 237 23.05 23.17 64.72
C ILE A 237 22.47 23.10 63.30
N PRO A 238 22.84 22.09 62.50
CA PRO A 238 22.31 21.94 61.14
C PRO A 238 20.82 21.55 61.14
N SER A 239 20.11 21.94 60.08
CA SER A 239 18.73 21.53 59.88
C SER A 239 18.32 21.35 58.43
N VAL A 240 17.36 20.45 58.20
CA VAL A 240 16.77 20.14 56.89
C VAL A 240 15.26 20.02 56.96
N MET A 241 14.59 20.08 55.81
CA MET A 241 13.17 19.78 55.67
C MET A 241 12.95 18.49 54.89
N LEU A 242 12.02 17.65 55.34
CA LEU A 242 11.53 16.49 54.58
C LEU A 242 10.11 16.74 54.06
N SER A 243 9.71 15.98 53.03
CA SER A 243 8.35 16.01 52.51
C SER A 243 7.35 15.48 53.56
N GLN A 244 6.06 15.77 53.37
CA GLN A 244 5.03 15.23 54.26
C GLN A 244 4.97 13.70 54.23
N SER A 245 5.10 13.09 53.03
CA SER A 245 5.06 11.64 52.85
C SER A 245 6.24 10.97 53.52
N ASP A 246 7.47 11.48 53.33
CA ASP A 246 8.68 10.89 53.89
C ASP A 246 8.66 10.95 55.42
N CYS A 247 8.22 12.08 55.96
CA CYS A 247 8.03 12.22 57.40
C CYS A 247 6.98 11.24 57.95
N ASN A 248 5.87 11.03 57.24
CA ASN A 248 4.87 10.04 57.65
C ASN A 248 5.46 8.63 57.68
N THR A 249 6.25 8.25 56.67
CA THR A 249 6.94 6.97 56.61
C THR A 249 7.94 6.81 57.76
N ILE A 250 8.82 7.78 57.96
CA ILE A 250 9.87 7.74 59.00
C ILE A 250 9.25 7.69 60.40
N ARG A 251 8.18 8.45 60.66
CA ARG A 251 7.49 8.49 61.96
C ARG A 251 7.00 7.12 62.41
N THR A 252 6.60 6.24 61.49
CA THR A 252 6.12 4.89 61.86
C THR A 252 7.22 3.97 62.40
N HIS A 253 8.50 4.35 62.27
CA HIS A 253 9.66 3.54 62.66
C HIS A 253 10.48 4.11 63.84
N ILE A 254 10.12 5.30 64.34
CA ILE A 254 10.73 5.90 65.54
C ILE A 254 10.35 5.06 66.78
N PRO A 255 11.28 4.77 67.72
CA PRO A 255 12.59 5.41 67.93
C PRO A 255 13.79 4.68 67.31
N THR A 256 13.58 3.69 66.43
CA THR A 256 14.69 2.89 65.88
C THR A 256 15.39 3.51 64.66
N VAL A 257 15.01 4.74 64.32
CA VAL A 257 15.51 5.43 63.12
C VAL A 257 16.84 6.09 63.43
N ASN A 258 17.88 5.71 62.68
CA ASN A 258 19.18 6.36 62.71
C ASN A 258 19.43 7.00 61.33
N VAL A 259 19.93 8.23 61.31
CA VAL A 259 20.12 8.98 60.07
C VAL A 259 21.49 9.61 60.01
N THR A 260 21.98 9.82 58.80
CA THR A 260 23.15 10.63 58.48
C THR A 260 22.71 11.84 57.67
N MET A 261 23.11 13.02 58.13
CA MET A 261 22.91 14.28 57.43
C MET A 261 24.27 14.85 57.08
N THR A 262 24.52 15.13 55.81
CA THR A 262 25.74 15.82 55.39
C THR A 262 25.39 17.12 54.68
N GLY A 263 26.09 18.17 55.04
CA GLY A 263 26.12 19.45 54.33
C GLY A 263 27.56 19.75 54.01
N SER A 264 27.87 20.02 52.75
CA SER A 264 29.20 20.46 52.34
C SER A 264 29.16 21.96 52.04
N PRO A 265 30.25 22.72 52.26
CA PRO A 265 30.30 24.09 51.76
C PRO A 265 30.10 24.03 50.26
N ASN A 266 29.06 24.71 49.81
CA ASN A 266 28.70 24.81 48.42
C ASN A 266 29.91 25.28 47.60
N PRO A 267 30.29 24.65 46.49
CA PRO A 267 31.01 25.40 45.48
C PRO A 267 30.09 26.58 45.11
N SER A 268 30.57 27.82 45.14
CA SER A 268 29.72 28.98 44.80
C SER A 268 29.13 28.88 43.38
N GLN A 269 29.63 27.94 42.59
CA GLN A 269 29.29 27.64 41.20
C GLN A 269 29.41 26.12 40.96
N PHE A 270 28.40 25.49 40.38
CA PHE A 270 28.46 24.12 39.85
C PHE A 270 28.87 24.17 38.39
N ASP A 271 29.63 23.18 37.94
CA ASP A 271 30.01 23.05 36.53
C ASP A 271 29.00 22.15 35.82
N GLY A 272 28.26 22.71 34.85
CA GLY A 272 27.27 21.95 34.09
C GLY A 272 27.87 20.76 33.35
N SER A 273 29.17 20.77 33.07
CA SER A 273 29.89 19.67 32.41
C SER A 273 29.96 18.38 33.23
N TYR A 274 29.65 18.43 34.53
CA TYR A 274 29.53 17.23 35.38
C TYR A 274 28.08 16.71 35.49
N ASP A 275 27.10 17.46 35.00
CA ASP A 275 25.72 16.98 34.91
C ASP A 275 25.53 16.24 33.58
N ASN A 276 25.76 14.93 33.60
CA ASN A 276 25.72 14.10 32.39
C ASN A 276 24.35 14.13 31.70
N GLY A 277 23.27 14.37 32.46
CA GLY A 277 21.94 14.55 31.90
C GLY A 277 21.84 15.82 31.04
N ILE A 278 22.48 16.91 31.47
CA ILE A 278 22.56 18.15 30.67
C ILE A 278 23.42 17.92 29.41
N VAL A 279 24.60 17.28 29.54
CA VAL A 279 25.45 17.00 28.37
C VAL A 279 24.71 16.15 27.33
N ALA A 280 23.99 15.12 27.78
CA ALA A 280 23.15 14.28 26.92
C ALA A 280 22.00 15.06 26.27
N HIS A 281 21.31 15.90 27.05
CA HIS A 281 20.24 16.78 26.56
C HIS A 281 20.74 17.70 25.44
N GLU A 282 21.87 18.37 25.63
CA GLU A 282 22.41 19.27 24.62
C GLU A 282 22.81 18.54 23.34
N TYR A 283 23.47 17.38 23.45
CA TYR A 283 23.82 16.59 22.26
C TYR A 283 22.57 16.14 21.50
N ALA A 284 21.50 15.79 22.23
CA ALA A 284 20.25 15.36 21.64
C ALA A 284 19.53 16.44 20.84
N HIS A 285 19.77 17.74 21.09
CA HIS A 285 19.36 18.79 20.14
C HIS A 285 20.08 18.66 18.79
N GLY A 286 21.34 18.24 18.80
CA GLY A 286 22.10 17.88 17.60
C GLY A 286 21.42 16.75 16.82
N ILE A 287 21.10 15.65 17.52
CA ILE A 287 20.46 14.46 16.92
C ILE A 287 19.09 14.82 16.33
N SER A 288 18.20 15.37 17.15
CA SER A 288 16.82 15.64 16.74
C SER A 288 16.71 16.65 15.59
N ASN A 289 17.55 17.70 15.57
CA ASN A 289 17.56 18.67 14.47
C ASN A 289 18.23 18.14 13.19
N ARG A 290 19.21 17.23 13.27
CA ARG A 290 19.81 16.61 12.08
C ARG A 290 18.91 15.57 11.44
N LEU A 291 18.18 14.80 12.25
CA LEU A 291 17.29 13.76 11.75
C LEU A 291 15.96 14.31 11.21
N THR A 292 15.32 15.25 11.92
CA THR A 292 14.00 15.78 11.54
C THR A 292 14.07 16.60 10.25
N GLY A 293 13.37 16.15 9.20
CA GLY A 293 13.41 16.80 7.88
C GLY A 293 14.72 16.57 7.11
N GLY A 294 15.59 15.69 7.62
CA GLY A 294 16.83 15.24 7.01
C GLY A 294 18.05 16.12 7.27
N PRO A 295 19.27 15.57 7.09
CA PRO A 295 20.54 16.15 7.55
C PRO A 295 20.89 17.50 6.92
N ALA A 296 20.31 17.83 5.77
CA ALA A 296 20.49 19.12 5.12
C ALA A 296 19.65 20.26 5.73
N THR A 297 18.71 19.97 6.64
CA THR A 297 17.70 20.91 7.14
C THR A 297 17.64 20.92 8.67
N SER A 298 18.44 21.76 9.33
CA SER A 298 18.48 21.83 10.80
C SER A 298 17.45 22.79 11.44
N GLY A 299 16.46 23.27 10.67
CA GLY A 299 15.49 24.28 11.10
C GLY A 299 14.09 23.74 11.37
N CYS A 300 13.93 22.42 11.48
CA CYS A 300 12.61 21.78 11.47
C CYS A 300 11.91 21.74 12.83
N LEU A 301 12.56 22.11 13.93
CA LEU A 301 12.00 22.05 15.29
C LEU A 301 11.80 23.44 15.90
N GLY A 302 11.23 24.37 15.12
CA GLY A 302 10.99 25.76 15.53
C GLY A 302 9.52 26.16 15.67
N ASN A 303 8.59 25.22 15.51
CA ASN A 303 7.13 25.45 15.55
C ASN A 303 6.59 25.53 17.00
N ALA A 304 5.29 25.81 17.15
CA ALA A 304 4.66 26.02 18.47
C ALA A 304 4.52 24.73 19.28
N GLU A 305 4.36 23.59 18.60
CA GLU A 305 4.33 22.25 19.20
C GLU A 305 5.69 21.53 19.13
N GLN A 306 6.80 22.27 18.96
CA GLN A 306 8.11 21.64 18.78
C GLN A 306 8.47 20.66 19.91
N GLY A 307 8.86 19.45 19.52
CA GLY A 307 9.25 18.39 20.44
C GLY A 307 10.72 18.43 20.88
N GLY A 308 11.52 19.39 20.39
CA GLY A 308 12.99 19.46 20.53
C GLY A 308 13.50 19.13 21.93
N GLU A 309 12.99 19.87 22.91
CA GLU A 309 13.28 19.71 24.34
C GLU A 309 12.86 18.36 24.91
N GLY A 310 11.77 17.79 24.38
CA GLY A 310 11.23 16.51 24.84
C GLY A 310 12.10 15.32 24.43
N TRP A 311 12.59 15.29 23.19
CA TRP A 311 13.57 14.29 22.77
C TRP A 311 14.87 14.41 23.56
N SER A 312 15.31 15.64 23.83
CA SER A 312 16.54 15.89 24.58
C SER A 312 16.47 15.41 26.03
N ASP A 313 15.36 15.69 26.74
CA ASP A 313 15.15 15.14 28.08
C ASP A 313 15.05 13.61 28.05
N PHE A 314 14.33 13.05 27.06
CA PHE A 314 14.18 11.60 26.92
C PHE A 314 15.54 10.90 26.79
N PHE A 315 16.42 11.36 25.90
CA PHE A 315 17.75 10.77 25.75
C PHE A 315 18.63 10.98 26.99
N GLY A 316 18.50 12.11 27.68
CA GLY A 316 19.15 12.33 28.97
C GLY A 316 18.72 11.31 30.03
N LEU A 317 17.42 11.01 30.13
CA LEU A 317 16.89 10.00 31.04
C LEU A 317 17.38 8.60 30.69
N VAL A 318 17.31 8.21 29.41
CA VAL A 318 17.71 6.87 28.95
C VAL A 318 19.18 6.60 29.21
N LEU A 319 20.06 7.56 28.89
CA LEU A 319 21.51 7.41 29.08
C LEU A 319 21.94 7.42 30.56
N THR A 320 21.05 7.84 31.45
CA THR A 320 21.29 7.88 32.90
C THR A 320 20.35 6.93 33.66
N HIS A 321 19.68 6.01 32.99
CA HIS A 321 18.90 4.94 33.63
C HIS A 321 19.85 3.92 34.26
N GLU A 322 19.62 3.56 35.53
CA GLU A 322 20.44 2.57 36.24
C GLU A 322 19.66 1.29 36.55
N ALA A 323 20.39 0.17 36.66
CA ALA A 323 19.79 -1.11 37.02
C ALA A 323 19.20 -1.04 38.45
N GLY A 324 17.87 -1.14 38.56
CA GLY A 324 17.14 -1.06 39.82
C GLY A 324 16.15 0.09 39.89
N ASP A 325 16.19 1.03 38.93
CA ASP A 325 15.11 1.98 38.71
C ASP A 325 13.80 1.25 38.38
N ASP A 326 12.66 1.83 38.74
CA ASP A 326 11.33 1.35 38.36
C ASP A 326 10.50 2.47 37.68
N ARG A 327 9.40 2.07 37.02
CA ARG A 327 8.54 2.99 36.25
C ARG A 327 7.95 4.15 37.04
N ASP A 328 7.82 3.98 38.36
CA ASP A 328 7.22 4.99 39.24
C ASP A 328 8.28 5.90 39.87
N THR A 329 9.58 5.56 39.74
CA THR A 329 10.71 6.32 40.29
C THR A 329 10.79 7.72 39.64
N PRO A 330 10.61 8.81 40.41
CA PRO A 330 10.68 10.16 39.85
C PRO A 330 12.11 10.58 39.48
N ARG A 331 12.29 11.04 38.24
CA ARG A 331 13.59 11.46 37.69
C ARG A 331 13.57 12.95 37.28
N GLY A 332 14.42 13.76 37.90
CA GLY A 332 14.61 15.18 37.55
C GLY A 332 15.73 15.41 36.53
N ILE A 333 15.66 16.53 35.80
CA ILE A 333 16.72 17.01 34.88
C ILE A 333 17.53 18.12 35.55
N GLY A 334 18.85 18.11 35.43
CA GLY A 334 19.73 19.16 35.96
C GLY A 334 19.81 19.20 37.49
N THR A 335 19.65 18.05 38.16
CA THR A 335 19.64 17.97 39.63
C THR A 335 20.99 18.33 40.22
N TYR A 336 22.10 17.85 39.65
CA TYR A 336 23.44 18.20 40.11
C TYR A 336 23.72 19.69 39.90
N ALA A 337 23.45 20.21 38.70
CA ALA A 337 23.73 21.61 38.37
C ALA A 337 22.98 22.62 39.26
N THR A 338 21.83 22.20 39.82
CA THR A 338 21.04 23.01 40.76
C THR A 338 21.30 22.70 42.24
N GLY A 339 22.29 21.86 42.55
CA GLY A 339 22.67 21.50 43.91
C GLY A 339 21.63 20.63 44.63
N GLN A 340 20.86 19.84 43.87
CA GLN A 340 19.90 18.85 44.38
C GLN A 340 20.55 17.46 44.45
N GLY A 341 19.98 16.57 45.27
CA GLY A 341 20.33 15.14 45.24
C GLY A 341 19.81 14.44 43.98
N VAL A 342 20.21 13.18 43.77
CA VAL A 342 19.84 12.38 42.59
C VAL A 342 18.33 12.20 42.39
N SER A 343 17.56 12.23 43.48
CA SER A 343 16.09 12.17 43.48
C SER A 343 15.41 13.54 43.44
N GLY A 344 16.17 14.63 43.24
CA GLY A 344 15.65 16.00 43.17
C GLY A 344 14.68 16.20 42.01
N GLY A 345 13.80 17.21 42.13
CA GLY A 345 12.84 17.54 41.07
C GLY A 345 13.48 18.16 39.82
N GLY A 346 14.72 18.66 39.94
CA GLY A 346 15.45 19.25 38.82
C GLY A 346 14.86 20.61 38.40
N ILE A 347 14.91 20.89 37.09
CA ILE A 347 14.51 22.18 36.50
C ILE A 347 13.15 22.17 35.78
N ARG A 348 12.53 20.99 35.61
CA ARG A 348 11.23 20.85 34.92
C ARG A 348 10.06 21.00 35.91
N THR A 349 8.86 21.24 35.40
CA THR A 349 7.64 21.45 36.22
C THR A 349 7.35 20.24 37.11
N TYR A 350 7.51 19.04 36.55
CA TYR A 350 7.37 17.76 37.24
C TYR A 350 8.58 16.88 36.92
N PRO A 351 9.03 16.03 37.86
CA PRO A 351 9.95 14.95 37.52
C PRO A 351 9.27 13.93 36.59
N TYR A 352 10.05 13.25 35.77
CA TYR A 352 9.55 12.21 34.86
C TYR A 352 9.31 10.90 35.59
N THR A 353 8.12 10.34 35.42
CA THR A 353 7.64 9.07 36.03
C THR A 353 6.32 8.66 35.36
N ALA A 354 6.03 7.35 35.34
CA ALA A 354 4.75 6.79 34.88
C ALA A 354 3.60 7.01 35.88
N ASP A 355 3.91 7.44 37.11
CA ASP A 355 2.92 7.80 38.12
C ASP A 355 2.25 9.15 37.78
N MET A 356 1.01 9.07 37.26
CA MET A 356 0.16 10.22 36.94
C MET A 356 -0.17 11.09 38.16
N GLY A 357 -0.02 10.58 39.38
CA GLY A 357 -0.16 11.36 40.62
C GLY A 357 1.01 12.31 40.87
N VAL A 358 2.18 12.02 40.31
CA VAL A 358 3.40 12.84 40.40
C VAL A 358 3.57 13.71 39.16
N ASN A 359 3.42 13.15 37.96
CA ASN A 359 3.45 13.87 36.71
C ASN A 359 2.12 13.72 35.94
N PRO A 360 1.20 14.69 36.12
CA PRO A 360 -0.15 14.61 35.56
C PRO A 360 -0.26 15.07 34.10
N PHE A 361 0.85 15.37 33.42
CA PHE A 361 0.78 15.98 32.08
C PHE A 361 0.01 15.12 31.07
N THR A 362 -0.90 15.78 30.33
CA THR A 362 -1.59 15.26 29.14
C THR A 362 -1.33 16.16 27.93
N TYR A 363 -1.78 15.73 26.75
CA TYR A 363 -1.62 16.48 25.52
C TYR A 363 -2.22 17.89 25.62
N ASP A 364 -3.35 18.07 26.30
CA ASP A 364 -3.99 19.38 26.44
C ASP A 364 -3.13 20.41 27.20
N ASP A 365 -2.19 19.98 28.04
CA ASP A 365 -1.32 20.88 28.81
C ASP A 365 -0.40 21.74 27.93
N ILE A 366 -0.10 21.33 26.70
CA ILE A 366 0.72 22.13 25.77
C ILE A 366 0.12 23.52 25.52
N LYS A 367 -1.21 23.67 25.70
CA LYS A 367 -1.93 24.95 25.61
C LYS A 367 -1.43 25.99 26.60
N THR A 368 -0.96 25.54 27.77
CA THR A 368 -0.62 26.41 28.91
C THR A 368 0.86 26.39 29.27
N GLN A 369 1.59 25.32 28.95
CA GLN A 369 3.01 25.19 29.27
C GLN A 369 3.90 26.22 28.53
N SER A 370 5.13 26.45 28.99
CA SER A 370 6.06 27.37 28.32
C SER A 370 6.69 26.74 27.07
N ILE A 371 6.89 27.53 26.01
CA ILE A 371 7.68 27.11 24.85
C ILE A 371 9.15 27.52 25.07
N PRO A 372 10.13 26.67 24.71
CA PRO A 372 9.95 25.29 24.22
C PRO A 372 9.86 24.26 25.37
N HIS A 373 10.50 24.54 26.50
CA HIS A 373 10.79 23.54 27.55
C HIS A 373 9.56 22.84 28.15
N GLY A 374 8.50 23.59 28.46
CA GLY A 374 7.29 23.03 29.05
C GLY A 374 6.50 22.17 28.06
N VAL A 375 6.44 22.57 26.79
CA VAL A 375 5.85 21.75 25.72
C VAL A 375 6.66 20.46 25.53
N GLY A 376 7.98 20.56 25.44
CA GLY A 376 8.84 19.37 25.37
C GLY A 376 8.69 18.44 26.57
N SER A 377 8.46 18.98 27.77
CA SER A 377 8.23 18.16 28.96
C SER A 377 6.98 17.28 28.83
N VAL A 378 5.94 17.75 28.14
CA VAL A 378 4.74 16.93 27.86
C VAL A 378 5.10 15.77 26.92
N LEU A 379 5.87 16.03 25.86
CA LEU A 379 6.30 14.98 24.92
C LEU A 379 7.20 13.95 25.60
N CYS A 380 8.24 14.39 26.32
CA CYS A 380 9.15 13.49 27.03
C CYS A 380 8.39 12.58 28.00
N THR A 381 7.37 13.12 28.66
CA THR A 381 6.54 12.36 29.58
C THR A 381 5.77 11.22 28.88
N MET A 382 5.29 11.42 27.64
CA MET A 382 4.68 10.36 26.82
C MET A 382 5.70 9.31 26.37
N LEU A 383 6.87 9.76 25.90
CA LEU A 383 7.97 8.87 25.50
C LEU A 383 8.49 8.03 26.66
N TRP A 384 8.49 8.59 27.88
CA TRP A 384 8.90 7.88 29.09
C TRP A 384 7.91 6.78 29.50
N ASP A 385 6.60 7.01 29.34
CA ASP A 385 5.60 5.95 29.52
C ASP A 385 5.81 4.82 28.50
N MET A 386 6.03 5.15 27.22
CA MET A 386 6.31 4.15 26.18
C MET A 386 7.59 3.35 26.48
N TYR A 387 8.65 4.02 26.91
CA TYR A 387 9.90 3.39 27.31
C TYR A 387 9.67 2.37 28.42
N TRP A 388 8.92 2.74 29.46
CA TRP A 388 8.63 1.82 30.56
C TRP A 388 7.70 0.68 30.16
N ASP A 389 6.69 0.92 29.34
CA ASP A 389 5.80 -0.14 28.86
C ASP A 389 6.58 -1.19 28.04
N LEU A 390 7.58 -0.76 27.25
CA LEU A 390 8.51 -1.65 26.55
C LEU A 390 9.48 -2.35 27.51
N VAL A 391 10.06 -1.65 28.48
CA VAL A 391 10.96 -2.24 29.49
C VAL A 391 10.24 -3.26 30.37
N ASP A 392 8.99 -3.00 30.75
CA ASP A 392 8.17 -3.91 31.55
C ASP A 392 7.87 -5.21 30.78
N LEU A 393 7.66 -5.13 29.46
CA LEU A 393 7.41 -6.30 28.63
C LEU A 393 8.68 -7.07 28.26
N TYR A 394 9.74 -6.37 27.83
CA TYR A 394 10.95 -6.98 27.24
C TYR A 394 12.17 -7.01 28.19
N GLY A 395 12.07 -6.38 29.35
CA GLY A 395 13.15 -6.25 30.33
C GLY A 395 14.11 -5.10 30.01
N TYR A 396 14.85 -4.65 31.03
CA TYR A 396 15.95 -3.70 30.89
C TYR A 396 17.26 -4.45 30.57
N ASP A 397 18.01 -3.94 29.60
CA ASP A 397 19.36 -4.39 29.26
C ASP A 397 20.37 -3.25 29.50
N SER A 398 21.39 -3.51 30.31
CA SER A 398 22.41 -2.51 30.65
C SER A 398 23.39 -2.23 29.50
N ASP A 399 23.43 -3.07 28.45
CA ASP A 399 24.22 -2.80 27.27
C ASP A 399 23.47 -1.85 26.31
N LEU A 400 23.79 -0.57 26.39
CA LEU A 400 23.20 0.45 25.53
C LEU A 400 23.71 0.43 24.08
N TYR A 401 24.76 -0.32 23.75
CA TYR A 401 25.32 -0.32 22.40
C TYR A 401 24.71 -1.41 21.51
N THR A 402 24.53 -2.60 22.09
CA THR A 402 24.08 -3.79 21.34
C THR A 402 23.04 -4.63 22.07
N GLY A 403 22.49 -4.10 23.18
CA GLY A 403 21.43 -4.76 23.92
C GLY A 403 20.14 -4.91 23.13
N THR A 404 19.28 -5.81 23.59
CA THR A 404 17.99 -6.13 22.94
C THR A 404 16.81 -5.97 23.90
N GLY A 405 17.01 -5.27 25.03
CA GLY A 405 15.95 -4.99 25.99
C GLY A 405 14.92 -3.99 25.47
N GLY A 406 13.83 -3.81 26.22
CA GLY A 406 12.80 -2.83 25.91
C GLY A 406 13.32 -1.39 25.86
N ASN A 407 14.36 -1.09 26.66
CA ASN A 407 15.06 0.18 26.62
C ASN A 407 15.79 0.41 25.28
N ASN A 408 16.47 -0.61 24.74
CA ASN A 408 17.12 -0.52 23.44
C ASN A 408 16.08 -0.38 22.31
N MET A 409 14.96 -1.08 22.42
CA MET A 409 13.86 -0.99 21.47
C MET A 409 13.25 0.40 21.45
N ALA A 410 13.00 0.99 22.62
CA ALA A 410 12.49 2.36 22.74
C ALA A 410 13.44 3.39 22.11
N ILE A 411 14.76 3.23 22.30
CA ILE A 411 15.75 4.08 21.62
C ILE A 411 15.62 3.94 20.10
N GLN A 412 15.60 2.71 19.57
CA GLN A 412 15.49 2.47 18.13
C GLN A 412 14.24 3.11 17.53
N LEU A 413 13.08 2.92 18.18
CA LEU A 413 11.80 3.48 17.74
C LEU A 413 11.79 5.00 17.73
N VAL A 414 12.36 5.65 18.76
CA VAL A 414 12.46 7.13 18.81
C VAL A 414 13.43 7.65 17.75
N MET A 415 14.57 6.97 17.54
CA MET A 415 15.58 7.35 16.54
C MET A 415 15.04 7.26 15.12
N ASP A 416 14.27 6.23 14.80
CA ASP A 416 13.66 6.09 13.48
C ASP A 416 12.41 6.97 13.33
N GLY A 417 11.64 7.18 14.40
CA GLY A 417 10.55 8.17 14.42
C GLY A 417 11.04 9.58 14.06
N LEU A 418 12.20 10.01 14.60
CA LEU A 418 12.85 11.27 14.23
C LEU A 418 13.21 11.37 12.73
N LYS A 419 13.55 10.24 12.08
CA LYS A 419 13.85 10.19 10.63
C LYS A 419 12.58 10.19 9.77
N LEU A 420 11.50 9.59 10.27
CA LEU A 420 10.25 9.38 9.53
C LEU A 420 9.31 10.58 9.62
N GLN A 421 9.34 11.32 10.72
CA GLN A 421 8.45 12.46 10.94
C GLN A 421 8.69 13.61 9.95
N PRO A 422 7.66 14.40 9.60
CA PRO A 422 7.80 15.56 8.74
C PRO A 422 8.62 16.69 9.41
N CYS A 423 9.01 17.68 8.61
CA CYS A 423 9.56 18.93 9.14
C CYS A 423 8.47 19.74 9.86
N SER A 424 8.77 20.35 11.01
CA SER A 424 7.80 21.05 11.88
C SER A 424 6.63 20.16 12.33
N PRO A 425 6.90 18.98 12.93
CA PRO A 425 5.85 18.06 13.37
C PRO A 425 5.04 18.65 14.53
N GLY A 426 3.76 18.30 14.61
CA GLY A 426 2.99 18.34 15.86
C GLY A 426 3.06 16.98 16.58
N PHE A 427 2.39 16.84 17.72
CA PHE A 427 2.55 15.62 18.51
C PHE A 427 1.97 14.36 17.85
N THR A 428 0.85 14.46 17.11
CA THR A 428 0.30 13.28 16.41
C THR A 428 1.26 12.82 15.31
N ASP A 429 1.94 13.75 14.62
CA ASP A 429 3.00 13.41 13.66
C ASP A 429 4.14 12.61 14.33
N VAL A 430 4.55 12.99 15.55
CA VAL A 430 5.60 12.28 16.31
C VAL A 430 5.15 10.87 16.68
N ARG A 431 3.93 10.72 17.20
CA ARG A 431 3.34 9.41 17.55
C ARG A 431 3.27 8.50 16.32
N ASP A 432 2.72 9.02 15.22
CA ASP A 432 2.49 8.22 14.01
C ASP A 432 3.81 7.81 13.36
N ALA A 433 4.84 8.65 13.42
CA ALA A 433 6.18 8.29 12.97
C ALA A 433 6.82 7.17 13.82
N ILE A 434 6.56 7.13 15.13
CA ILE A 434 7.03 6.06 16.02
C ILE A 434 6.24 4.75 15.77
N LEU A 435 4.94 4.84 15.54
CA LEU A 435 4.12 3.67 15.16
C LEU A 435 4.60 3.09 13.82
N LEU A 436 4.89 3.94 12.83
CA LEU A 436 5.48 3.50 11.56
C LEU A 436 6.87 2.88 11.74
N ALA A 437 7.70 3.42 12.64
CA ALA A 437 8.99 2.81 12.97
C ALA A 437 8.84 1.39 13.53
N ASP A 438 7.78 1.13 14.31
CA ASP A 438 7.48 -0.21 14.83
C ASP A 438 6.97 -1.17 13.74
N GLU A 439 6.15 -0.68 12.80
CA GLU A 439 5.75 -1.45 11.62
C GLU A 439 6.97 -1.89 10.80
N ILE A 440 7.92 -0.97 10.57
CA ILE A 440 9.12 -1.24 9.78
C ILE A 440 10.08 -2.20 10.50
N ASN A 441 10.35 -1.95 11.78
CA ASN A 441 11.41 -2.67 12.50
C ASN A 441 10.93 -3.98 13.13
N TYR A 442 9.65 -4.06 13.50
CA TYR A 442 9.10 -5.15 14.31
C TYR A 442 7.75 -5.66 13.79
N ASN A 443 7.39 -5.37 12.54
CA ASN A 443 6.12 -5.77 11.93
C ASN A 443 4.88 -5.37 12.75
N GLY A 444 4.96 -4.24 13.47
CA GLY A 444 3.83 -3.75 14.26
C GLY A 444 3.61 -4.50 15.58
N ALA A 445 4.59 -5.27 16.05
CA ALA A 445 4.43 -6.08 17.27
C ALA A 445 4.17 -5.26 18.54
N ASN A 446 4.51 -3.96 18.55
CA ASN A 446 4.42 -3.10 19.74
C ASN A 446 3.38 -2.00 19.62
N GLN A 447 2.59 -1.97 18.54
CA GLN A 447 1.55 -0.96 18.28
C GLN A 447 0.67 -0.72 19.52
N CYS A 448 0.32 -1.77 20.24
CA CYS A 448 -0.56 -1.67 21.40
C CYS A 448 0.07 -1.02 22.63
N LEU A 449 1.36 -1.27 22.87
CA LEU A 449 2.09 -0.57 23.93
C LEU A 449 2.26 0.91 23.58
N ILE A 450 2.61 1.20 22.32
CA ILE A 450 2.83 2.56 21.83
C ILE A 450 1.52 3.36 21.90
N TRP A 451 0.43 2.85 21.31
CA TRP A 451 -0.90 3.46 21.41
C TRP A 451 -1.34 3.61 22.86
N GLY A 452 -1.12 2.61 23.71
CA GLY A 452 -1.43 2.65 25.12
C GLY A 452 -0.75 3.80 25.86
N ALA A 453 0.56 3.96 25.66
CA ALA A 453 1.37 5.01 26.28
C ALA A 453 0.92 6.42 25.86
N PHE A 454 0.70 6.63 24.55
CA PHE A 454 0.26 7.93 24.03
C PHE A 454 -1.20 8.24 24.39
N ALA A 455 -2.12 7.29 24.25
CA ALA A 455 -3.53 7.46 24.60
C ALA A 455 -3.72 7.73 26.10
N ARG A 456 -2.92 7.10 26.97
CA ARG A 456 -2.93 7.34 28.43
C ARG A 456 -2.72 8.81 28.77
N ARG A 457 -1.98 9.55 27.93
CA ARG A 457 -1.68 10.97 28.11
C ARG A 457 -2.41 11.88 27.12
N GLY A 458 -3.54 11.44 26.56
CA GLY A 458 -4.40 12.29 25.75
C GLY A 458 -3.99 12.40 24.27
N LEU A 459 -3.06 11.57 23.79
CA LEU A 459 -2.64 11.52 22.38
C LEU A 459 -3.12 10.22 21.68
N GLY A 460 -4.33 9.78 22.02
CA GLY A 460 -4.98 8.57 21.50
C GLY A 460 -5.44 8.69 20.04
N TYR A 461 -6.11 7.65 19.54
CA TYR A 461 -6.40 7.47 18.11
C TYR A 461 -7.14 8.65 17.49
N SER A 462 -8.19 9.16 18.15
CA SER A 462 -8.95 10.31 17.67
C SER A 462 -8.38 11.68 18.09
N ALA A 463 -7.20 11.73 18.70
CA ALA A 463 -6.55 12.99 19.04
C ALA A 463 -6.18 13.75 17.76
N ASP A 464 -6.41 15.06 17.77
CA ASP A 464 -6.15 15.94 16.63
C ASP A 464 -5.18 17.03 17.05
N GLN A 465 -4.07 17.18 16.34
CA GLN A 465 -3.11 18.25 16.63
C GLN A 465 -3.52 19.61 16.03
N GLY A 466 -4.47 19.65 15.09
CA GLY A 466 -4.73 20.84 14.30
C GLY A 466 -3.51 21.22 13.45
N VAL A 467 -3.05 22.48 13.52
CA VAL A 467 -1.82 22.91 12.83
C VAL A 467 -0.65 23.00 13.80
N SER A 468 0.49 22.38 13.47
CA SER A 468 1.69 22.34 14.33
C SER A 468 2.31 23.71 14.70
N SER A 469 1.87 24.78 14.03
CA SER A 469 2.23 26.18 14.31
C SER A 469 1.36 26.84 15.40
N SER A 470 0.36 26.13 15.90
CA SER A 470 -0.51 26.53 17.01
C SER A 470 -0.56 25.38 18.00
N ARG A 471 -0.69 25.71 19.29
CA ARG A 471 -0.80 24.74 20.39
C ARG A 471 -2.17 24.78 21.05
N SER A 472 -3.11 25.50 20.45
CA SER A 472 -4.39 25.90 21.07
C SER A 472 -5.62 25.40 20.32
N ASP A 473 -5.42 24.75 19.19
CA ASP A 473 -6.42 24.21 18.28
C ASP A 473 -6.48 22.67 18.31
N GLY A 474 -5.47 22.01 18.86
CA GLY A 474 -5.50 20.56 19.09
C GLY A 474 -6.54 20.13 20.14
N THR A 475 -6.96 18.87 20.05
CA THR A 475 -7.90 18.20 20.94
C THR A 475 -7.32 16.86 21.40
N GLU A 476 -7.27 16.66 22.72
CA GLU A 476 -6.83 15.38 23.29
C GLU A 476 -7.89 14.27 23.13
N ALA A 477 -7.41 13.04 23.01
CA ALA A 477 -8.23 11.85 23.04
C ALA A 477 -7.52 10.69 23.75
N TYR A 478 -8.30 9.76 24.28
CA TYR A 478 -7.81 8.66 25.11
C TYR A 478 -8.20 7.28 24.56
N ASP A 479 -8.80 7.25 23.37
CA ASP A 479 -9.21 6.04 22.67
C ASP A 479 -8.01 5.35 21.99
N LEU A 480 -8.13 4.04 21.83
CA LEU A 480 -7.23 3.23 21.02
C LEU A 480 -7.88 3.00 19.64
N PRO A 481 -7.11 2.60 18.60
CA PRO A 481 -7.68 2.21 17.31
C PRO A 481 -8.77 1.14 17.44
N ALA A 482 -9.61 1.01 16.40
CA ALA A 482 -10.57 -0.07 16.31
C ALA A 482 -9.88 -1.43 16.54
N ASP A 483 -10.55 -2.28 17.30
CA ASP A 483 -9.93 -3.43 17.95
C ASP A 483 -9.84 -4.65 17.00
N ILE A 484 -10.49 -4.57 15.82
CA ILE A 484 -10.12 -5.30 14.59
C ILE A 484 -10.29 -4.32 13.42
N ARG A 485 -9.35 -4.32 12.48
CA ARG A 485 -9.41 -3.53 11.24
C ARG A 485 -9.18 -4.42 10.01
N ILE A 486 -9.68 -4.04 8.86
CA ILE A 486 -9.35 -4.69 7.58
C ILE A 486 -8.12 -3.95 7.01
N ASP A 487 -7.00 -4.65 6.88
CA ASP A 487 -5.79 -4.21 6.21
C ASP A 487 -5.76 -4.83 4.80
N GLU A 488 -5.74 -3.97 3.77
CA GLU A 488 -5.94 -4.41 2.39
C GLU A 488 -4.64 -4.44 1.56
N SER A 489 -4.60 -5.33 0.55
CA SER A 489 -3.47 -5.42 -0.38
C SER A 489 -3.86 -5.62 -1.86
N ILE A 490 -5.11 -5.31 -2.25
CA ILE A 490 -5.49 -5.37 -3.67
C ILE A 490 -4.80 -4.23 -4.42
N SER A 491 -3.84 -4.59 -5.26
CA SER A 491 -2.85 -3.66 -5.83
C SER A 491 -3.30 -2.93 -7.10
N ILE A 492 -4.52 -3.15 -7.59
CA ILE A 492 -4.97 -2.67 -8.91
C ILE A 492 -6.30 -1.92 -8.86
N SER A 493 -6.25 -0.59 -9.06
CA SER A 493 -7.47 0.22 -9.19
C SER A 493 -8.18 0.06 -10.55
N GLU A 494 -7.51 -0.57 -11.52
CA GLU A 494 -8.01 -0.77 -12.88
C GLU A 494 -7.76 -2.23 -13.31
N GLY A 495 -8.72 -2.83 -14.01
CA GLY A 495 -8.59 -4.19 -14.56
C GLY A 495 -9.21 -4.34 -15.94
N TYR A 496 -9.00 -5.48 -16.60
CA TYR A 496 -9.49 -5.79 -17.94
C TYR A 496 -10.44 -6.97 -17.95
N GLU A 497 -11.36 -7.00 -18.92
CA GLU A 497 -12.25 -8.16 -19.10
C GLU A 497 -11.44 -9.44 -19.33
N GLY A 498 -11.74 -10.50 -18.56
CA GLY A 498 -10.98 -11.74 -18.55
C GLY A 498 -9.74 -11.77 -17.65
N GLU A 499 -9.35 -10.63 -17.03
CA GLU A 499 -8.20 -10.56 -16.13
C GLU A 499 -8.40 -11.43 -14.88
N VAL A 500 -7.34 -12.13 -14.48
CA VAL A 500 -7.29 -12.92 -13.25
C VAL A 500 -6.60 -12.10 -12.17
N LEU A 501 -7.33 -11.83 -11.10
CA LEU A 501 -6.91 -11.04 -9.95
C LEU A 501 -6.50 -11.96 -8.80
N SER A 502 -5.34 -11.69 -8.21
CA SER A 502 -4.94 -12.26 -6.92
C SER A 502 -5.35 -11.31 -5.79
N ILE A 503 -6.24 -11.76 -4.93
CA ILE A 503 -6.81 -10.94 -3.84
C ILE A 503 -6.33 -11.49 -2.51
N LEU A 504 -5.68 -10.62 -1.72
CA LEU A 504 -5.29 -10.88 -0.34
C LEU A 504 -5.77 -9.71 0.54
N THR A 505 -6.54 -10.03 1.57
CA THR A 505 -7.00 -9.09 2.59
C THR A 505 -6.79 -9.70 3.96
N SER A 506 -6.51 -8.85 4.95
CA SER A 506 -6.20 -9.28 6.31
C SER A 506 -7.12 -8.59 7.30
N ALA A 507 -7.83 -9.34 8.13
CA ALA A 507 -8.46 -8.76 9.32
C ALA A 507 -7.44 -8.76 10.47
N THR A 508 -6.92 -7.59 10.82
CA THR A 508 -5.88 -7.39 11.85
C THR A 508 -6.52 -7.08 13.19
N CYS A 509 -6.23 -7.92 14.19
CA CYS A 509 -6.65 -7.68 15.55
C CYS A 509 -5.81 -6.55 16.16
N GLY A 510 -6.48 -5.60 16.80
CA GLY A 510 -5.89 -4.57 17.63
C GLY A 510 -5.34 -5.15 18.94
N CYS A 511 -5.68 -4.52 20.05
CA CYS A 511 -4.93 -4.70 21.29
C CYS A 511 -5.54 -5.69 22.27
N THR A 512 -6.72 -6.21 21.97
CA THR A 512 -7.32 -7.27 22.76
C THR A 512 -7.77 -8.44 21.91
N ASP A 513 -7.67 -9.65 22.48
CA ASP A 513 -8.14 -10.87 21.83
C ASP A 513 -9.63 -10.78 21.52
N LYS A 514 -9.99 -11.21 20.31
CA LYS A 514 -11.36 -11.19 19.82
C LYS A 514 -11.87 -12.58 19.64
N ASN A 515 -13.00 -12.88 20.26
CA ASN A 515 -13.62 -14.20 20.17
C ASN A 515 -14.68 -14.24 19.07
N MET A 516 -14.80 -15.41 18.45
CA MET A 516 -15.79 -15.69 17.40
C MET A 516 -15.68 -14.71 16.23
N VAL A 517 -14.48 -14.54 15.69
CA VAL A 517 -14.24 -13.65 14.55
C VAL A 517 -14.67 -14.34 13.27
N GLU A 518 -15.44 -13.64 12.46
CA GLU A 518 -15.83 -14.06 11.11
C GLU A 518 -15.46 -12.94 10.14
N PHE A 519 -14.57 -13.26 9.20
CA PHE A 519 -14.15 -12.38 8.12
C PHE A 519 -14.79 -12.87 6.81
N LYS A 520 -15.38 -11.96 6.05
CA LYS A 520 -16.22 -12.25 4.88
C LYS A 520 -15.94 -11.30 3.74
N HIS A 521 -15.94 -11.86 2.53
CA HIS A 521 -16.00 -11.13 1.27
C HIS A 521 -17.29 -11.48 0.55
N THR A 522 -18.05 -10.47 0.13
CA THR A 522 -19.19 -10.62 -0.77
C THR A 522 -18.69 -10.41 -2.19
N ILE A 523 -18.78 -11.45 -3.02
CA ILE A 523 -18.34 -11.42 -4.41
C ILE A 523 -19.48 -10.83 -5.26
N PRO A 524 -19.23 -9.72 -5.97
CA PRO A 524 -20.22 -9.09 -6.83
C PRO A 524 -20.48 -9.92 -8.09
N SER A 525 -21.59 -9.61 -8.78
CA SER A 525 -21.77 -10.03 -10.17
C SER A 525 -20.66 -9.41 -11.04
N GLY A 526 -20.03 -10.21 -11.90
CA GLY A 526 -18.90 -9.78 -12.74
C GLY A 526 -17.54 -10.31 -12.28
N LEU A 527 -17.50 -11.02 -11.13
CA LEU A 527 -16.34 -11.80 -10.72
C LEU A 527 -16.68 -13.29 -10.61
N SER A 528 -15.85 -14.10 -11.25
CA SER A 528 -15.87 -15.55 -11.19
C SER A 528 -14.70 -16.04 -10.33
N VAL A 529 -14.95 -16.54 -9.13
CA VAL A 529 -13.90 -17.08 -8.26
C VAL A 529 -13.31 -18.35 -8.88
N LEU A 530 -12.01 -18.34 -9.14
CA LEU A 530 -11.28 -19.46 -9.74
C LEU A 530 -10.74 -20.42 -8.67
N SER A 531 -10.16 -19.86 -7.61
CA SER A 531 -9.55 -20.65 -6.53
C SER A 531 -9.60 -19.88 -5.21
N VAL A 532 -9.62 -20.59 -4.08
CA VAL A 532 -9.56 -19.99 -2.73
C VAL A 532 -8.44 -20.69 -1.96
N SER A 533 -7.36 -19.98 -1.67
CA SER A 533 -6.22 -20.52 -0.90
C SER A 533 -6.38 -20.30 0.60
N GLN A 534 -7.06 -19.24 1.03
CA GLN A 534 -7.44 -18.99 2.43
C GLN A 534 -8.91 -18.57 2.54
N GLY A 535 -9.71 -19.39 3.24
CA GLY A 535 -11.15 -19.19 3.40
C GLY A 535 -11.98 -20.33 2.81
N SER A 536 -13.28 -20.11 2.63
CA SER A 536 -14.20 -21.07 2.04
C SER A 536 -15.30 -20.35 1.26
N LEU A 537 -15.49 -20.74 0.00
CA LEU A 537 -16.54 -20.22 -0.88
C LEU A 537 -17.87 -20.94 -0.62
N SER A 538 -18.94 -20.17 -0.44
CA SER A 538 -20.32 -20.66 -0.36
C SER A 538 -21.26 -19.68 -1.06
N GLY A 539 -21.82 -20.06 -2.20
CA GLY A 539 -22.59 -19.14 -3.03
C GLY A 539 -21.67 -18.04 -3.57
N ASN A 540 -21.99 -16.78 -3.28
CA ASN A 540 -21.20 -15.61 -3.65
C ASN A 540 -20.41 -15.03 -2.48
N GLU A 541 -20.20 -15.78 -1.39
CA GLU A 541 -19.43 -15.32 -0.24
C GLU A 541 -18.20 -16.19 -0.02
N ILE A 542 -17.04 -15.56 0.19
CA ILE A 542 -15.85 -16.21 0.75
C ILE A 542 -15.76 -15.83 2.21
N SER A 543 -15.65 -16.82 3.10
CA SER A 543 -15.59 -16.58 4.54
C SER A 543 -14.49 -17.37 5.22
N ARG A 544 -13.96 -16.81 6.31
CA ARG A 544 -13.01 -17.46 7.21
C ARG A 544 -13.37 -17.11 8.65
N THR A 545 -13.25 -18.08 9.55
CA THR A 545 -13.59 -17.89 10.97
C THR A 545 -12.41 -18.22 11.87
N SER A 546 -12.34 -17.54 13.02
CA SER A 546 -11.43 -17.85 14.11
C SER A 546 -12.20 -17.87 15.44
N SER A 547 -11.98 -18.91 16.26
CA SER A 547 -12.58 -18.97 17.60
C SER A 547 -12.06 -17.86 18.51
N THR A 548 -10.77 -17.53 18.35
CA THR A 548 -10.09 -16.43 19.03
C THR A 548 -9.03 -15.89 18.07
N LEU A 549 -9.19 -14.66 17.62
CA LEU A 549 -8.14 -13.90 16.97
C LEU A 549 -7.33 -13.20 18.08
N VAL A 550 -6.05 -13.50 18.16
CA VAL A 550 -5.17 -12.99 19.22
C VAL A 550 -4.80 -11.54 18.89
N ALA A 551 -4.66 -10.69 19.92
CA ALA A 551 -4.19 -9.32 19.75
C ALA A 551 -2.94 -9.26 18.86
N SER A 552 -2.88 -8.27 17.96
CA SER A 552 -1.79 -8.07 17.01
C SER A 552 -1.52 -9.23 16.03
N THR A 553 -2.53 -10.08 15.78
CA THR A 553 -2.47 -11.13 14.72
C THR A 553 -3.51 -10.89 13.64
N THR A 554 -3.35 -11.53 12.49
CA THR A 554 -4.25 -11.38 11.34
C THR A 554 -5.08 -12.64 11.06
N LEU A 555 -6.24 -12.44 10.43
CA LEU A 555 -7.05 -13.49 9.81
C LEU A 555 -7.22 -13.16 8.33
N ASP A 556 -6.52 -13.90 7.47
CA ASP A 556 -6.43 -13.53 6.05
C ASP A 556 -7.48 -14.25 5.18
N ILE A 557 -7.96 -13.60 4.14
CA ILE A 557 -8.67 -14.22 3.02
C ILE A 557 -7.81 -14.06 1.77
N GLU A 558 -7.62 -15.15 1.03
CA GLU A 558 -6.79 -15.19 -0.18
C GLU A 558 -7.46 -16.06 -1.25
N TYR A 559 -7.65 -15.50 -2.44
CA TYR A 559 -8.30 -16.17 -3.57
C TYR A 559 -7.91 -15.55 -4.92
N GLU A 560 -8.11 -16.32 -5.99
CA GLU A 560 -8.07 -15.82 -7.36
C GLU A 560 -9.48 -15.66 -7.91
N ALA A 561 -9.77 -14.54 -8.55
CA ALA A 561 -11.03 -14.29 -9.23
C ALA A 561 -10.78 -13.73 -10.63
N ARG A 562 -11.60 -14.13 -11.59
CA ARG A 562 -11.57 -13.62 -12.96
C ARG A 562 -12.66 -12.57 -13.16
N ILE A 563 -12.32 -11.48 -13.83
CA ILE A 563 -13.28 -10.49 -14.32
C ILE A 563 -14.07 -11.11 -15.49
N ASP A 564 -15.39 -11.20 -15.33
CA ASP A 564 -16.29 -11.96 -16.20
C ASP A 564 -17.59 -11.16 -16.42
N LEU A 565 -17.49 -10.08 -17.21
CA LEU A 565 -18.57 -9.13 -17.49
C LEU A 565 -19.35 -9.49 -18.75
N CYS A 566 -18.88 -10.48 -19.50
CA CYS A 566 -19.60 -11.11 -20.61
C CYS A 566 -20.85 -11.90 -20.16
N ASN A 567 -21.19 -11.84 -18.86
CA ASN A 567 -22.45 -12.30 -18.33
C ASN A 567 -23.57 -11.27 -18.60
N PRO A 568 -24.68 -11.63 -19.28
CA PRO A 568 -25.79 -10.72 -19.56
C PRO A 568 -26.47 -10.11 -18.30
N ASP A 569 -26.18 -10.61 -17.11
CA ASP A 569 -26.68 -10.07 -15.85
C ASP A 569 -25.89 -8.85 -15.32
N THR A 570 -24.73 -8.51 -15.91
CA THR A 570 -23.87 -7.38 -15.48
C THR A 570 -23.89 -6.18 -16.43
N GLU A 571 -24.29 -6.34 -17.68
CA GLU A 571 -24.27 -5.25 -18.66
C GLU A 571 -25.56 -4.43 -18.64
N THR A 572 -25.45 -3.10 -18.71
CA THR A 572 -26.62 -2.25 -18.95
C THR A 572 -26.60 -1.75 -20.40
N ILE A 573 -27.50 -2.30 -21.22
CA ILE A 573 -27.77 -1.82 -22.58
C ILE A 573 -28.77 -0.67 -22.47
N TYR A 574 -28.32 0.55 -22.76
CA TYR A 574 -29.18 1.75 -22.70
C TYR A 574 -29.92 2.00 -24.00
N VAL A 575 -29.30 1.65 -25.13
CA VAL A 575 -29.87 1.80 -26.46
C VAL A 575 -29.56 0.54 -27.23
N GLN A 576 -30.59 -0.04 -27.86
CA GLN A 576 -30.49 -1.09 -28.86
C GLN A 576 -31.54 -0.80 -29.92
N GLU A 577 -31.11 -0.51 -31.15
CA GLU A 577 -31.99 -0.04 -32.22
C GLU A 577 -31.57 -0.65 -33.56
N GLY A 578 -32.45 -1.46 -34.16
CA GLY A 578 -32.29 -2.07 -35.49
C GLY A 578 -33.21 -1.48 -36.57
N ALA A 579 -33.73 -0.27 -36.37
CA ALA A 579 -34.64 0.45 -37.25
C ALA A 579 -36.02 -0.21 -37.52
N GLU A 580 -36.47 -1.13 -36.67
CA GLU A 580 -37.71 -1.91 -36.84
C GLU A 580 -38.98 -1.28 -36.22
N GLY A 581 -39.05 0.05 -36.19
CA GLY A 581 -40.24 0.80 -35.77
C GLY A 581 -40.21 1.36 -34.35
N THR A 582 -39.03 1.41 -33.73
CA THR A 582 -38.78 2.09 -32.46
C THR A 582 -38.44 3.58 -32.64
N ASN A 583 -38.84 4.42 -31.67
CA ASN A 583 -38.66 5.89 -31.70
C ASN A 583 -37.41 6.34 -30.93
N LEU A 584 -36.33 5.54 -30.89
CA LEU A 584 -35.14 5.89 -30.10
C LEU A 584 -34.31 6.99 -30.76
N PHE A 585 -34.37 7.08 -32.09
CA PHE A 585 -33.74 8.14 -32.87
C PHE A 585 -34.77 9.00 -33.60
N THR A 586 -34.39 10.25 -33.85
CA THR A 586 -35.17 11.21 -34.63
C THR A 586 -34.31 11.93 -35.64
N SER A 587 -34.86 12.14 -36.84
CA SER A 587 -34.22 12.90 -37.90
C SER A 587 -34.49 14.40 -37.75
N ALA A 588 -33.46 15.22 -37.99
CA ALA A 588 -33.60 16.67 -38.11
C ALA A 588 -32.65 17.25 -39.16
N THR A 589 -33.13 18.23 -39.92
CA THR A 589 -32.27 19.07 -40.75
C THR A 589 -31.41 19.98 -39.86
N ILE A 590 -30.10 20.06 -40.14
CA ILE A 590 -29.15 20.84 -39.34
C ILE A 590 -28.96 22.24 -39.91
N THR A 591 -28.63 22.36 -41.20
CA THR A 591 -28.46 23.69 -41.84
C THR A 591 -29.26 23.90 -43.12
N THR A 592 -29.34 22.93 -44.03
CA THR A 592 -29.93 23.13 -45.36
C THR A 592 -31.20 22.31 -45.58
N SER A 593 -31.08 21.06 -46.01
CA SER A 593 -32.18 20.14 -46.35
C SER A 593 -31.76 18.68 -46.19
N GLY A 594 -32.70 17.74 -46.33
CA GLY A 594 -32.50 16.30 -46.16
C GLY A 594 -33.02 15.77 -44.81
N ASN A 595 -33.24 14.45 -44.75
CA ASN A 595 -33.69 13.72 -43.56
C ASN A 595 -33.24 12.26 -43.63
N TRP A 596 -33.01 11.66 -42.45
CA TRP A 596 -32.92 10.22 -42.31
C TRP A 596 -34.32 9.58 -42.38
N VAL A 597 -34.41 8.44 -43.03
CA VAL A 597 -35.62 7.61 -43.15
C VAL A 597 -35.30 6.16 -42.82
N THR A 598 -36.30 5.32 -42.58
CA THR A 598 -36.08 3.87 -42.54
C THR A 598 -36.16 3.29 -43.95
N SER A 599 -35.29 2.34 -44.28
CA SER A 599 -35.23 1.65 -45.57
C SER A 599 -35.26 0.14 -45.40
N THR A 600 -35.97 -0.55 -46.28
CA THR A 600 -35.99 -2.02 -46.36
C THR A 600 -35.18 -2.56 -47.54
N SER A 601 -34.45 -1.68 -48.24
CA SER A 601 -33.62 -2.08 -49.39
C SER A 601 -32.40 -2.87 -48.94
N GLU A 602 -31.84 -2.49 -47.79
CA GLU A 602 -30.65 -3.09 -47.19
C GLU A 602 -30.77 -3.00 -45.67
N ALA A 603 -30.38 -4.06 -44.96
CA ALA A 603 -30.33 -4.13 -43.51
C ALA A 603 -29.21 -5.10 -43.10
N ASN A 604 -28.53 -4.83 -42.00
CA ASN A 604 -27.52 -5.72 -41.44
C ASN A 604 -28.20 -6.87 -40.69
N SER A 605 -29.21 -6.54 -39.89
CA SER A 605 -30.08 -7.50 -39.23
C SER A 605 -31.54 -7.15 -39.48
N GLY A 606 -32.45 -8.10 -39.25
CA GLY A 606 -33.87 -7.88 -39.50
C GLY A 606 -34.20 -7.59 -40.97
N SER A 607 -35.01 -6.55 -41.19
CA SER A 607 -35.71 -6.18 -42.41
C SER A 607 -35.61 -4.69 -42.77
N SER A 608 -35.14 -3.84 -41.85
CA SER A 608 -35.01 -2.38 -42.04
C SER A 608 -33.69 -1.84 -41.50
N SER A 609 -33.20 -0.73 -42.04
CA SER A 609 -32.09 0.08 -41.50
C SER A 609 -32.40 1.58 -41.59
N TRP A 610 -31.63 2.42 -40.89
CA TRP A 610 -31.68 3.88 -41.07
C TRP A 610 -30.92 4.28 -42.32
N TYR A 611 -31.47 5.18 -43.12
CA TYR A 611 -30.96 5.56 -44.42
C TYR A 611 -30.89 7.09 -44.59
N ALA A 612 -29.73 7.57 -45.01
CA ALA A 612 -29.46 8.92 -45.48
C ALA A 612 -29.11 8.91 -46.98
N GLU A 613 -29.88 9.67 -47.76
CA GLU A 613 -29.74 9.76 -49.22
C GLU A 613 -28.59 10.69 -49.64
N ASP A 614 -27.84 10.24 -50.66
CA ASP A 614 -26.78 11.01 -51.31
C ASP A 614 -27.37 11.96 -52.38
N TYR A 615 -27.74 13.16 -51.94
CA TYR A 615 -28.38 14.16 -52.81
C TYR A 615 -27.41 14.84 -53.76
N ASP A 616 -27.88 15.13 -54.99
CA ASP A 616 -27.17 15.96 -55.99
C ASP A 616 -27.20 17.48 -55.70
N VAL A 617 -27.61 17.84 -54.49
CA VAL A 617 -27.69 19.21 -53.97
C VAL A 617 -27.17 19.23 -52.55
N SER A 618 -26.61 20.36 -52.13
CA SER A 618 -26.01 20.42 -50.80
C SER A 618 -27.05 20.27 -49.69
N SER A 619 -26.85 19.23 -48.88
CA SER A 619 -27.72 18.82 -47.79
C SER A 619 -26.93 18.70 -46.48
N ASP A 620 -27.61 18.80 -45.33
CA ASP A 620 -27.00 18.66 -44.00
C ASP A 620 -28.07 18.40 -42.94
N TYR A 621 -28.06 17.17 -42.45
CA TYR A 621 -29.09 16.62 -41.58
C TYR A 621 -28.52 15.53 -40.68
N GLY A 622 -29.22 15.20 -39.59
CA GLY A 622 -28.72 14.23 -38.62
C GLY A 622 -29.80 13.38 -37.98
N LEU A 623 -29.42 12.17 -37.58
CA LEU A 623 -30.19 11.21 -36.82
C LEU A 623 -29.69 11.24 -35.37
N SER A 624 -30.50 11.75 -34.44
CA SER A 624 -30.08 11.97 -33.04
C SER A 624 -30.90 11.13 -32.08
N LEU A 625 -30.32 10.74 -30.93
CA LEU A 625 -31.08 10.12 -29.86
C LEU A 625 -32.19 11.07 -29.37
N VAL A 626 -33.38 10.52 -29.15
CA VAL A 626 -34.53 11.29 -28.63
C VAL A 626 -34.32 11.60 -27.15
N THR A 627 -33.76 10.67 -26.37
CA THR A 627 -33.50 10.82 -24.94
C THR A 627 -31.99 10.71 -24.69
N PRO A 628 -31.35 11.72 -24.05
CA PRO A 628 -29.95 11.64 -23.64
C PRO A 628 -29.67 10.46 -22.70
N VAL A 629 -28.44 9.95 -22.73
CA VAL A 629 -27.96 8.81 -21.93
C VAL A 629 -26.92 9.30 -20.91
N SER A 630 -27.01 8.84 -19.67
CA SER A 630 -25.99 9.11 -18.64
C SER A 630 -24.83 8.13 -18.81
N ILE A 631 -23.60 8.63 -18.88
CA ILE A 631 -22.38 7.83 -19.08
C ILE A 631 -21.81 7.43 -17.72
N THR A 632 -21.59 6.13 -17.51
CA THR A 632 -20.90 5.59 -16.33
C THR A 632 -19.84 4.57 -16.76
N GLY A 633 -18.76 4.48 -15.97
CA GLY A 633 -17.67 3.53 -16.20
C GLY A 633 -17.16 3.53 -17.65
N VAL A 634 -16.88 2.35 -18.17
CA VAL A 634 -16.60 2.16 -19.60
C VAL A 634 -17.91 2.13 -20.38
N THR A 635 -18.00 2.99 -21.40
CA THR A 635 -19.18 3.05 -22.27
C THR A 635 -18.77 3.01 -23.74
N LEU A 636 -19.36 2.10 -24.49
CA LEU A 636 -19.09 1.92 -25.92
C LEU A 636 -20.35 2.24 -26.75
N LEU A 637 -20.15 2.97 -27.85
CA LEU A 637 -21.13 3.11 -28.92
C LEU A 637 -20.72 2.18 -30.07
N GLU A 638 -21.62 1.28 -30.46
CA GLU A 638 -21.44 0.33 -31.53
C GLU A 638 -22.53 0.51 -32.58
N PHE A 639 -22.19 0.40 -33.85
CA PHE A 639 -23.19 0.42 -34.93
C PHE A 639 -22.66 -0.27 -36.18
N TYR A 640 -23.55 -0.89 -36.94
CA TYR A 640 -23.26 -1.37 -38.28
C TYR A 640 -23.65 -0.31 -39.29
N HIS A 641 -22.86 -0.13 -40.33
CA HIS A 641 -23.18 0.83 -41.36
C HIS A 641 -22.59 0.46 -42.72
N LYS A 642 -23.27 0.89 -43.77
CA LYS A 642 -22.81 0.81 -45.16
C LYS A 642 -22.94 2.18 -45.79
N TYR A 643 -21.85 2.74 -46.30
CA TYR A 643 -21.88 4.00 -47.05
C TYR A 643 -21.29 3.85 -48.45
N GLU A 644 -21.93 4.53 -49.40
CA GLU A 644 -21.56 4.67 -50.80
C GLU A 644 -21.88 6.10 -51.25
N THR A 645 -20.88 6.97 -51.15
CA THR A 645 -21.00 8.43 -51.37
C THR A 645 -19.94 8.97 -52.31
N GLU A 646 -20.07 10.21 -52.77
CA GLU A 646 -19.01 10.87 -53.53
C GLU A 646 -17.77 11.06 -52.64
N ALA A 647 -16.72 10.29 -52.91
CA ALA A 647 -15.51 10.28 -52.10
C ALA A 647 -14.90 11.68 -51.95
N THR A 648 -14.67 12.11 -50.72
CA THR A 648 -14.18 13.42 -50.27
C THR A 648 -15.15 14.60 -50.41
N TRP A 649 -16.38 14.40 -50.88
CA TRP A 649 -17.36 15.47 -51.09
C TRP A 649 -18.65 15.27 -50.32
N ASP A 650 -19.09 14.01 -50.21
CA ASP A 650 -20.32 13.59 -49.54
C ASP A 650 -20.03 12.50 -48.50
N GLY A 651 -20.84 12.42 -47.45
CA GLY A 651 -20.53 11.56 -46.33
C GLY A 651 -21.06 12.04 -44.98
N GLY A 652 -20.62 11.37 -43.92
CA GLY A 652 -21.11 11.67 -42.58
C GLY A 652 -20.12 11.47 -41.45
N VAL A 653 -20.47 12.04 -40.30
CA VAL A 653 -19.71 12.03 -39.06
C VAL A 653 -20.62 11.59 -37.91
N VAL A 654 -20.03 11.06 -36.84
CA VAL A 654 -20.72 10.77 -35.58
C VAL A 654 -20.29 11.81 -34.56
N GLU A 655 -21.26 12.40 -33.87
CA GLU A 655 -21.03 13.49 -32.94
C GLU A 655 -21.72 13.23 -31.61
N ILE A 656 -21.11 13.74 -30.53
CA ILE A 656 -21.63 13.69 -29.17
C ILE A 656 -21.95 15.11 -28.67
N PHE A 657 -23.05 15.27 -27.95
CA PHE A 657 -23.41 16.52 -27.29
C PHE A 657 -22.97 16.47 -25.81
N SER A 658 -21.91 17.19 -25.49
CA SER A 658 -21.32 17.31 -24.15
C SER A 658 -20.90 18.76 -23.90
N GLY A 659 -20.99 19.23 -22.65
CA GLY A 659 -20.61 20.60 -22.28
C GLY A 659 -21.34 21.71 -23.05
N GLY A 660 -22.52 21.42 -23.62
CA GLY A 660 -23.32 22.36 -24.40
C GLY A 660 -22.96 22.47 -25.89
N ASN A 661 -22.04 21.65 -26.41
CA ASN A 661 -21.63 21.68 -27.81
C ASN A 661 -21.67 20.27 -28.44
N TRP A 662 -21.83 20.21 -29.76
CA TRP A 662 -21.60 18.98 -30.53
C TRP A 662 -20.10 18.84 -30.82
N ILE A 663 -19.54 17.70 -30.42
CA ILE A 663 -18.13 17.34 -30.55
C ILE A 663 -18.04 16.16 -31.52
N ASP A 664 -17.08 16.19 -32.44
CA ASP A 664 -16.80 15.08 -33.36
C ASP A 664 -16.13 13.92 -32.60
N LEU A 665 -16.60 12.69 -32.83
CA LEU A 665 -16.06 11.47 -32.21
C LEU A 665 -14.92 10.82 -33.03
N GLY A 666 -14.41 11.48 -34.07
CA GLY A 666 -13.42 10.92 -34.98
C GLY A 666 -12.14 10.37 -34.32
N ASP A 667 -11.70 10.96 -33.20
CA ASP A 667 -10.53 10.49 -32.44
C ASP A 667 -10.87 9.42 -31.38
N LYS A 668 -12.16 9.06 -31.25
CA LYS A 668 -12.69 8.08 -30.30
C LYS A 668 -13.03 6.73 -30.92
N PHE A 669 -12.91 6.59 -32.24
CA PHE A 669 -13.15 5.31 -32.91
C PHE A 669 -12.06 4.29 -32.56
N LEU A 670 -12.49 3.16 -32.02
CA LEU A 670 -11.67 1.97 -31.79
C LEU A 670 -11.59 1.11 -33.05
N ILE A 671 -12.70 1.02 -33.80
CA ILE A 671 -12.82 0.19 -35.01
C ILE A 671 -13.50 0.97 -36.13
N ASN A 672 -12.96 0.82 -37.34
CA ASN A 672 -13.49 1.35 -38.60
C ASN A 672 -13.90 2.82 -38.49
N GLY A 673 -13.03 3.66 -37.92
CA GLY A 673 -13.20 5.10 -37.90
C GLY A 673 -13.15 5.74 -39.28
N TYR A 674 -13.12 7.07 -39.33
CA TYR A 674 -13.22 7.79 -40.60
C TYR A 674 -12.10 7.42 -41.58
N PRO A 675 -12.45 6.88 -42.77
CA PRO A 675 -11.45 6.42 -43.74
C PRO A 675 -10.71 7.56 -44.45
N SER A 676 -11.29 8.76 -44.47
CA SER A 676 -10.77 9.90 -45.22
C SER A 676 -11.34 11.23 -44.70
N SER A 677 -11.04 12.32 -45.39
CA SER A 677 -11.52 13.66 -45.07
C SER A 677 -12.21 14.30 -46.26
N PHE A 678 -13.16 15.19 -45.96
CA PHE A 678 -13.77 16.05 -46.95
C PHE A 678 -12.76 17.05 -47.51
N ALA A 679 -12.88 17.35 -48.80
CA ALA A 679 -12.08 18.36 -49.46
C ALA A 679 -12.26 19.73 -48.79
N SER A 680 -11.14 20.41 -48.49
CA SER A 680 -11.15 21.70 -47.77
C SER A 680 -11.67 22.87 -48.62
N ASN A 681 -11.78 22.69 -49.93
CA ASN A 681 -12.34 23.64 -50.89
C ASN A 681 -13.76 23.27 -51.33
N GLY A 682 -14.43 22.34 -50.63
CA GLY A 682 -15.74 21.83 -50.98
C GLY A 682 -16.92 22.72 -50.58
N SER A 683 -18.07 22.50 -51.25
CA SER A 683 -19.32 23.19 -50.93
C SER A 683 -20.18 22.47 -49.87
N SER A 684 -19.72 21.29 -49.42
CA SER A 684 -20.39 20.53 -48.36
C SER A 684 -20.25 21.21 -46.99
N PRO A 685 -21.31 21.20 -46.16
CA PRO A 685 -21.29 21.67 -44.77
C PRO A 685 -20.28 20.97 -43.84
N LEU A 686 -19.69 19.84 -44.26
CA LEU A 686 -18.62 19.13 -43.54
C LEU A 686 -17.22 19.33 -44.16
N ALA A 687 -17.03 20.27 -45.10
CA ALA A 687 -15.77 20.53 -45.77
C ALA A 687 -14.57 20.63 -44.81
N GLY A 688 -13.50 19.89 -45.12
CA GLY A 688 -12.26 19.86 -44.34
C GLY A 688 -12.25 18.97 -43.09
N ARG A 689 -13.35 18.30 -42.74
CA ARG A 689 -13.42 17.35 -41.61
C ARG A 689 -13.07 15.93 -42.06
N SER A 690 -12.50 15.13 -41.17
CA SER A 690 -12.48 13.66 -41.32
C SER A 690 -13.90 13.11 -41.20
N ALA A 691 -14.25 12.13 -42.03
CA ALA A 691 -15.62 11.60 -42.11
C ALA A 691 -15.67 10.25 -42.84
N PHE A 692 -16.82 9.57 -42.73
CA PHE A 692 -17.21 8.47 -43.60
C PHE A 692 -17.58 9.00 -44.98
N THR A 693 -16.65 8.91 -45.94
CA THR A 693 -16.82 9.37 -47.31
C THR A 693 -16.24 8.37 -48.30
N GLY A 694 -16.87 8.21 -49.46
CA GLY A 694 -16.53 7.19 -50.45
C GLY A 694 -17.31 5.91 -50.19
N THR A 695 -16.62 4.76 -50.14
CA THR A 695 -17.26 3.46 -49.96
C THR A 695 -16.74 2.76 -48.71
N SER A 696 -17.66 2.17 -47.94
CA SER A 696 -17.37 1.34 -46.76
C SER A 696 -16.51 0.10 -47.04
N SER A 697 -16.29 -0.24 -48.30
CA SER A 697 -15.32 -1.25 -48.74
C SER A 697 -14.54 -0.79 -49.97
N SER A 698 -13.56 -1.59 -50.40
CA SER A 698 -12.82 -1.38 -51.66
C SER A 698 -13.64 -1.58 -52.95
N GLN A 699 -14.88 -2.05 -52.84
CA GLN A 699 -15.80 -2.32 -53.96
C GLN A 699 -17.19 -1.70 -53.70
N LEU A 700 -17.77 -1.09 -54.74
CA LEU A 700 -19.18 -0.69 -54.74
C LEU A 700 -20.08 -1.93 -54.61
N GLY A 701 -21.09 -1.88 -53.74
CA GLY A 701 -22.03 -2.96 -53.47
C GLY A 701 -21.64 -3.93 -52.35
N ALA A 702 -20.57 -3.66 -51.59
CA ALA A 702 -20.19 -4.49 -50.45
C ALA A 702 -21.14 -4.33 -49.25
N GLY A 703 -21.08 -5.29 -48.31
CA GLY A 703 -21.95 -5.32 -47.13
C GLY A 703 -21.62 -4.28 -46.06
N PHE A 704 -22.41 -4.32 -44.98
CA PHE A 704 -22.22 -3.49 -43.79
C PHE A 704 -20.84 -3.74 -43.14
N VAL A 705 -20.26 -2.70 -42.55
CA VAL A 705 -19.10 -2.77 -41.66
C VAL A 705 -19.51 -2.34 -40.26
N LYS A 706 -18.83 -2.84 -39.22
CA LYS A 706 -19.07 -2.42 -37.83
C LYS A 706 -18.13 -1.29 -37.43
N SER A 707 -18.63 -0.27 -36.76
CA SER A 707 -17.84 0.76 -36.11
C SER A 707 -18.04 0.73 -34.59
N VAL A 708 -16.96 0.97 -33.84
CA VAL A 708 -16.97 1.03 -32.36
C VAL A 708 -16.30 2.30 -31.89
N VAL A 709 -16.93 3.00 -30.95
CA VAL A 709 -16.48 4.29 -30.39
C VAL A 709 -16.42 4.22 -28.87
N ASP A 710 -15.28 4.62 -28.30
CA ASP A 710 -15.10 4.74 -26.85
C ASP A 710 -15.65 6.06 -26.32
N LEU A 711 -16.67 5.99 -25.46
CA LEU A 711 -17.30 7.13 -24.81
C LEU A 711 -16.90 7.27 -23.34
N SER A 712 -15.99 6.44 -22.83
CA SER A 712 -15.61 6.36 -21.41
C SER A 712 -15.03 7.68 -20.88
N SER A 713 -14.41 8.49 -21.74
CA SER A 713 -13.91 9.83 -21.35
C SER A 713 -15.02 10.82 -20.95
N TYR A 714 -16.29 10.47 -21.15
CA TYR A 714 -17.45 11.27 -20.76
C TYR A 714 -18.16 10.73 -19.51
N ALA A 715 -17.54 9.80 -18.77
CA ALA A 715 -18.10 9.25 -17.53
C ALA A 715 -18.50 10.36 -16.53
N GLY A 716 -19.71 10.23 -15.96
CA GLY A 716 -20.32 11.23 -15.09
C GLY A 716 -21.16 12.28 -15.83
N GLU A 717 -21.15 12.32 -17.16
CA GLU A 717 -21.97 13.24 -17.95
C GLU A 717 -23.29 12.62 -18.43
N THR A 718 -24.23 13.47 -18.88
CA THR A 718 -25.41 13.05 -19.64
C THR A 718 -25.31 13.60 -21.05
N ILE A 719 -25.21 12.70 -22.02
CA ILE A 719 -24.85 13.01 -23.40
C ILE A 719 -25.94 12.63 -24.39
N ASN A 720 -25.92 13.24 -25.57
CA ASN A 720 -26.74 12.84 -26.71
C ASN A 720 -25.82 12.52 -27.90
N ILE A 721 -26.19 11.58 -28.76
CA ILE A 721 -25.37 11.12 -29.90
C ILE A 721 -26.16 11.37 -31.17
N ARG A 722 -25.45 11.75 -32.24
CA ARG A 722 -26.03 11.82 -33.57
C ARG A 722 -25.12 11.32 -34.68
N PHE A 723 -25.75 10.77 -35.71
CA PHE A 723 -25.16 10.51 -37.02
C PHE A 723 -25.52 11.67 -37.94
N ARG A 724 -24.54 12.47 -38.36
CA ARG A 724 -24.73 13.64 -39.22
C ARG A 724 -24.25 13.32 -40.63
N PHE A 725 -25.06 13.61 -41.63
CA PHE A 725 -24.76 13.39 -43.04
C PHE A 725 -24.86 14.71 -43.81
N ALA A 726 -23.94 14.93 -44.74
CA ALA A 726 -23.93 16.13 -45.57
C ALA A 726 -23.44 15.82 -46.98
N THR A 727 -24.04 16.51 -47.94
CA THR A 727 -23.68 16.43 -49.36
C THR A 727 -23.33 17.79 -49.93
N ASP A 728 -22.68 17.79 -51.08
CA ASP A 728 -22.29 18.94 -51.85
C ASP A 728 -23.25 19.19 -53.06
N ASN A 729 -22.94 20.12 -53.97
CA ASN A 729 -23.83 20.46 -55.09
C ASN A 729 -23.48 19.77 -56.41
N ASN A 730 -22.78 18.63 -56.37
CA ASN A 730 -22.34 17.93 -57.58
C ASN A 730 -23.39 16.93 -58.10
N THR A 731 -23.38 16.69 -59.42
CA THR A 731 -24.44 15.95 -60.14
C THR A 731 -24.03 14.52 -60.52
N ASN A 732 -22.90 14.01 -60.02
CA ASN A 732 -22.35 12.71 -60.41
C ASN A 732 -22.66 11.58 -59.39
N VAL A 733 -23.87 11.58 -58.84
CA VAL A 733 -24.35 10.60 -57.85
C VAL A 733 -24.88 9.28 -58.45
N SER A 734 -24.58 9.01 -59.73
CA SER A 734 -25.18 7.85 -60.43
C SER A 734 -24.60 6.52 -59.93
N GLY A 735 -25.41 5.76 -59.19
CA GLY A 735 -25.04 4.44 -58.63
C GLY A 735 -24.51 4.50 -57.19
N LEU A 736 -24.53 5.67 -56.56
CA LEU A 736 -24.24 5.85 -55.14
C LEU A 736 -25.55 5.75 -54.35
N ASN A 737 -25.54 4.97 -53.27
CA ASN A 737 -26.74 4.63 -52.49
C ASN A 737 -26.78 5.32 -51.13
N GLY A 738 -25.91 6.29 -50.83
CA GLY A 738 -25.93 7.04 -49.57
C GLY A 738 -25.40 6.25 -48.38
N TRP A 739 -25.96 6.48 -47.19
CA TRP A 739 -25.48 5.91 -45.93
C TRP A 739 -26.60 5.17 -45.19
N PHE A 740 -26.41 3.86 -45.02
CA PHE A 740 -27.21 2.99 -44.18
C PHE A 740 -26.55 2.80 -42.82
N VAL A 741 -27.30 2.90 -41.72
CA VAL A 741 -26.87 2.64 -40.34
C VAL A 741 -27.88 1.72 -39.68
N ASP A 742 -27.41 0.68 -39.01
CA ASP A 742 -28.22 -0.37 -38.42
C ASP A 742 -27.58 -0.90 -37.13
N ASP A 743 -28.36 -1.63 -36.32
CA ASP A 743 -27.91 -2.26 -35.08
C ASP A 743 -27.11 -1.33 -34.15
N ILE A 744 -27.66 -0.16 -33.84
CA ILE A 744 -27.01 0.84 -32.97
C ILE A 744 -27.16 0.42 -31.52
N THR A 745 -26.03 0.27 -30.83
CA THR A 745 -25.97 -0.15 -29.42
C THR A 745 -25.14 0.83 -28.60
N ILE A 746 -25.62 1.18 -27.40
CA ILE A 746 -24.82 1.85 -26.36
C ILE A 746 -24.78 0.94 -25.14
N ARG A 747 -23.58 0.43 -24.85
CA ARG A 747 -23.31 -0.55 -23.79
C ARG A 747 -22.45 0.08 -22.70
N GLN A 748 -22.82 -0.12 -21.44
CA GLN A 748 -21.99 0.26 -20.28
C GLN A 748 -21.49 -0.98 -19.56
N ILE A 749 -20.20 -0.97 -19.27
CA ILE A 749 -19.48 -2.00 -18.52
C ILE A 749 -19.33 -1.47 -17.08
N PRO A 750 -19.94 -2.13 -16.07
CA PRO A 750 -19.87 -1.66 -14.69
C PRO A 750 -18.49 -1.87 -14.07
N ALA A 751 -18.16 -1.06 -13.06
CA ALA A 751 -17.08 -1.37 -12.14
C ALA A 751 -17.46 -2.56 -11.25
N VAL A 752 -16.46 -3.26 -10.75
CA VAL A 752 -16.62 -4.41 -9.87
C VAL A 752 -16.28 -3.99 -8.45
N THR A 753 -17.21 -4.14 -7.50
CA THR A 753 -16.98 -3.78 -6.09
C THR A 753 -17.05 -5.01 -5.19
N ILE A 754 -15.95 -5.32 -4.49
CA ILE A 754 -15.86 -6.40 -3.51
C ILE A 754 -16.13 -5.81 -2.13
N ASP A 755 -17.18 -6.28 -1.45
CA ASP A 755 -17.46 -5.83 -0.08
C ASP A 755 -16.79 -6.78 0.94
N ALA A 756 -15.98 -6.23 1.83
CA ALA A 756 -15.34 -6.96 2.93
C ALA A 756 -15.99 -6.60 4.28
N THR A 757 -16.14 -7.57 5.16
CA THR A 757 -16.71 -7.35 6.50
C THR A 757 -16.08 -8.29 7.51
N VAL A 758 -15.67 -7.73 8.65
CA VAL A 758 -15.22 -8.50 9.81
C VAL A 758 -16.14 -8.28 11.00
N THR A 759 -16.56 -9.37 11.60
CA THR A 759 -17.43 -9.38 12.78
C THR A 759 -16.80 -10.20 13.90
N SER A 760 -17.17 -9.90 15.14
CA SER A 760 -16.81 -10.68 16.33
C SER A 760 -18.06 -11.03 17.14
N SER A 761 -17.88 -11.72 18.27
CA SER A 761 -18.93 -11.93 19.27
C SER A 761 -19.64 -10.66 19.77
N LEU A 762 -19.05 -9.47 19.59
CA LEU A 762 -19.61 -8.18 19.99
C LEU A 762 -20.39 -7.48 18.87
N GLY A 763 -20.30 -7.94 17.63
CA GLY A 763 -20.96 -7.35 16.46
C GLY A 763 -19.99 -7.13 15.30
N THR A 764 -20.38 -6.30 14.33
CA THR A 764 -19.50 -5.86 13.25
C THR A 764 -18.39 -4.99 13.83
N GLU A 765 -17.14 -5.36 13.57
CA GLU A 765 -15.96 -4.60 14.01
C GLU A 765 -15.52 -3.62 12.93
N ASP A 766 -15.52 -4.05 11.66
CA ASP A 766 -15.13 -3.23 10.51
C ASP A 766 -15.78 -3.70 9.19
N THR A 767 -15.92 -2.77 8.24
CA THR A 767 -16.45 -3.00 6.88
C THR A 767 -15.69 -2.13 5.89
N ASP A 768 -15.27 -2.72 4.78
CA ASP A 768 -14.57 -2.00 3.71
C ASP A 768 -15.11 -2.43 2.33
N ASP A 769 -14.89 -1.62 1.31
CA ASP A 769 -15.24 -1.94 -0.07
C ASP A 769 -14.10 -1.64 -1.04
N TYR A 770 -13.95 -2.51 -2.05
CA TYR A 770 -12.91 -2.38 -3.06
C TYR A 770 -13.49 -2.33 -4.46
N THR A 771 -13.37 -1.17 -5.11
CA THR A 771 -13.89 -0.97 -6.47
C THR A 771 -12.77 -1.03 -7.51
N ILE A 772 -12.90 -1.95 -8.46
CA ILE A 772 -12.03 -2.10 -9.63
C ILE A 772 -12.73 -1.46 -10.83
N GLU A 773 -12.11 -0.43 -11.41
CA GLU A 773 -12.57 0.11 -12.69
C GLU A 773 -12.16 -0.80 -13.84
N ILE A 774 -13.14 -1.26 -14.62
CA ILE A 774 -12.84 -2.11 -15.77
C ILE A 774 -12.54 -1.24 -16.98
N LYS A 775 -11.49 -1.57 -17.73
CA LYS A 775 -11.08 -0.92 -18.98
C LYS A 775 -11.30 -1.84 -20.18
N ASP A 776 -11.58 -1.25 -21.34
CA ASP A 776 -11.55 -1.97 -22.61
C ASP A 776 -10.10 -2.12 -23.09
N LEU A 777 -9.78 -3.28 -23.66
CA LEU A 777 -8.44 -3.60 -24.18
C LEU A 777 -8.11 -2.83 -25.47
N ASN A 778 -9.10 -2.21 -26.11
CA ASN A 778 -8.94 -1.36 -27.29
C ASN A 778 -8.08 -1.99 -28.40
N GLN A 779 -8.22 -3.30 -28.61
CA GLN A 779 -7.43 -4.05 -29.59
C GLN A 779 -8.24 -5.14 -30.26
N SER A 780 -7.86 -5.46 -31.50
CA SER A 780 -8.53 -6.47 -32.31
C SER A 780 -7.93 -7.88 -32.20
N THR A 781 -6.88 -8.06 -31.40
CA THR A 781 -6.12 -9.31 -31.31
C THR A 781 -5.99 -9.74 -29.86
N LEU A 782 -6.34 -11.00 -29.57
CA LEU A 782 -6.08 -11.66 -28.29
C LEU A 782 -4.94 -12.68 -28.40
N TYR A 783 -4.24 -12.92 -27.31
CA TYR A 783 -3.10 -13.82 -27.22
C TYR A 783 -3.41 -14.99 -26.27
N VAL A 784 -2.98 -16.20 -26.63
CA VAL A 784 -3.19 -17.42 -25.85
C VAL A 784 -1.87 -18.19 -25.66
N ASP A 785 -1.53 -18.51 -24.42
CA ASP A 785 -0.34 -19.26 -23.99
C ASP A 785 -0.64 -20.04 -22.71
N GLU A 786 -0.69 -21.37 -22.79
CA GLU A 786 -1.04 -22.27 -21.67
C GLU A 786 -0.08 -22.16 -20.47
N LEU A 787 1.11 -21.56 -20.67
CA LEU A 787 2.14 -21.43 -19.64
C LEU A 787 2.21 -20.02 -19.01
N THR A 788 1.30 -19.12 -19.37
CA THR A 788 1.32 -17.75 -18.87
C THR A 788 1.10 -17.65 -17.36
N THR A 789 1.95 -16.86 -16.71
CA THR A 789 1.86 -16.52 -15.27
C THR A 789 1.55 -15.04 -15.01
N GLY A 790 1.32 -14.24 -16.05
CA GLY A 790 0.91 -12.84 -15.92
C GLY A 790 -0.57 -12.70 -15.53
N ALA A 791 -1.18 -11.55 -15.83
CA ALA A 791 -2.55 -11.23 -15.40
C ALA A 791 -3.66 -11.93 -16.23
N ARG A 792 -3.29 -12.63 -17.31
CA ARG A 792 -4.16 -13.50 -18.12
C ARG A 792 -5.39 -12.83 -18.77
N TYR A 793 -5.35 -11.53 -19.06
CA TYR A 793 -6.42 -10.84 -19.81
C TYR A 793 -6.28 -10.91 -21.34
N GLY A 794 -5.27 -11.62 -21.85
CA GLY A 794 -5.12 -11.89 -23.27
C GLY A 794 -4.61 -10.74 -24.13
N GLY A 795 -4.14 -9.64 -23.54
CA GLY A 795 -3.86 -8.45 -24.34
C GLY A 795 -2.44 -8.32 -24.90
N ASP A 796 -1.51 -9.15 -24.44
CA ASP A 796 -0.18 -9.33 -25.01
C ASP A 796 0.33 -10.72 -24.64
N TRP A 797 1.53 -11.09 -25.09
CA TRP A 797 2.11 -12.39 -24.74
C TRP A 797 2.35 -12.59 -23.23
N PRO A 798 2.93 -11.62 -22.48
CA PRO A 798 3.09 -11.75 -21.02
C PRO A 798 1.78 -11.94 -20.24
N ASN A 799 0.67 -11.40 -20.75
CA ASN A 799 -0.64 -11.46 -20.13
C ASN A 799 -1.63 -12.32 -20.92
N ALA A 800 -1.15 -13.21 -21.79
CA ALA A 800 -1.99 -14.07 -22.63
C ALA A 800 -2.96 -14.94 -21.81
N PHE A 801 -4.12 -15.25 -22.38
CA PHE A 801 -5.04 -16.24 -21.80
C PHE A 801 -4.36 -17.61 -21.74
N VAL A 802 -4.59 -18.37 -20.67
CA VAL A 802 -4.07 -19.75 -20.56
C VAL A 802 -4.93 -20.75 -21.33
N SER A 803 -6.18 -20.39 -21.63
CA SER A 803 -7.13 -21.21 -22.37
C SER A 803 -7.62 -20.51 -23.63
N LEU A 804 -7.65 -21.24 -24.74
CA LEU A 804 -8.31 -20.77 -25.96
C LEU A 804 -9.83 -20.61 -25.74
N GLN A 805 -10.41 -21.41 -24.85
CA GLN A 805 -11.84 -21.33 -24.52
C GLN A 805 -12.19 -19.98 -23.84
N ASP A 806 -11.31 -19.47 -22.99
CA ASP A 806 -11.48 -18.16 -22.38
C ASP A 806 -11.39 -17.06 -23.45
N ALA A 807 -10.37 -17.09 -24.32
CA ALA A 807 -10.24 -16.13 -25.40
C ALA A 807 -11.44 -16.14 -26.37
N LEU A 808 -12.01 -17.31 -26.66
CA LEU A 808 -13.22 -17.45 -27.48
C LEU A 808 -14.46 -16.86 -26.81
N SER A 809 -14.58 -17.02 -25.48
CA SER A 809 -15.67 -16.42 -24.70
C SER A 809 -15.58 -14.90 -24.75
N ILE A 810 -14.38 -14.34 -24.57
CA ILE A 810 -14.15 -12.88 -24.62
C ILE A 810 -14.39 -12.33 -26.03
N ALA A 811 -13.98 -13.06 -27.07
CA ALA A 811 -14.28 -12.68 -28.45
C ALA A 811 -15.79 -12.72 -28.80
N ASP A 812 -16.63 -13.42 -28.03
CA ASP A 812 -18.09 -13.46 -28.24
C ASP A 812 -18.76 -12.13 -27.92
N CYS A 813 -18.43 -11.61 -26.74
CA CYS A 813 -18.99 -10.42 -26.15
C CYS A 813 -18.20 -9.17 -26.53
N ASN A 814 -16.91 -9.33 -26.89
CA ASN A 814 -16.07 -8.28 -27.42
C ASN A 814 -15.84 -8.47 -28.92
N VAL A 815 -16.87 -8.09 -29.66
CA VAL A 815 -16.90 -7.89 -31.13
C VAL A 815 -15.75 -7.06 -31.71
N SER A 816 -14.94 -6.39 -30.89
CA SER A 816 -13.74 -5.72 -31.38
C SER A 816 -12.62 -6.67 -31.75
N VAL A 817 -12.64 -7.87 -31.14
CA VAL A 817 -11.68 -8.94 -31.38
C VAL A 817 -11.99 -9.61 -32.72
N THR A 818 -11.05 -9.48 -33.66
CA THR A 818 -11.12 -10.14 -34.97
C THR A 818 -10.08 -11.24 -35.13
N GLU A 819 -9.08 -11.30 -34.23
CA GLU A 819 -8.01 -12.29 -34.28
C GLU A 819 -7.70 -12.89 -32.89
N ILE A 820 -7.40 -14.19 -32.86
CA ILE A 820 -6.81 -14.87 -31.70
C ILE A 820 -5.51 -15.54 -32.13
N TRP A 821 -4.40 -15.21 -31.47
CA TRP A 821 -3.07 -15.75 -31.74
C TRP A 821 -2.69 -16.74 -30.64
N VAL A 822 -2.45 -17.98 -31.03
CA VAL A 822 -2.23 -19.10 -30.10
C VAL A 822 -0.79 -19.59 -30.21
N LYS A 823 -0.07 -19.53 -29.10
CA LYS A 823 1.30 -20.03 -28.98
C LYS A 823 1.36 -21.54 -29.21
N SER A 824 2.54 -22.06 -29.53
CA SER A 824 2.77 -23.51 -29.56
C SER A 824 2.45 -24.13 -28.20
N GLY A 825 1.66 -25.20 -28.21
CA GLY A 825 1.12 -25.85 -27.01
C GLY A 825 0.01 -26.83 -27.36
N GLU A 826 -0.55 -27.50 -26.35
CA GLU A 826 -1.71 -28.40 -26.49
C GLU A 826 -2.91 -27.88 -25.68
N TYR A 827 -3.98 -27.52 -26.38
CA TYR A 827 -5.15 -26.85 -25.81
C TYR A 827 -6.38 -27.75 -25.90
N TYR A 828 -7.22 -27.68 -24.86
CA TYR A 828 -8.38 -28.55 -24.66
C TYR A 828 -9.69 -27.75 -24.62
N PRO A 829 -10.80 -28.25 -25.16
CA PRO A 829 -12.10 -27.56 -25.08
C PRO A 829 -12.58 -27.32 -23.64
N THR A 830 -12.19 -28.18 -22.70
CA THR A 830 -12.50 -28.05 -21.29
C THR A 830 -11.44 -28.73 -20.43
N GLU A 831 -11.24 -28.24 -19.21
CA GLU A 831 -10.47 -28.95 -18.16
C GLU A 831 -11.31 -30.04 -17.45
N GLY A 832 -12.63 -30.07 -17.71
CA GLY A 832 -13.56 -31.05 -17.17
C GLY A 832 -13.64 -32.34 -18.00
N MET A 833 -14.74 -33.08 -17.79
CA MET A 833 -15.05 -34.34 -18.49
C MET A 833 -16.29 -34.19 -19.40
N ASP A 834 -16.75 -32.96 -19.68
CA ASP A 834 -17.91 -32.73 -20.53
C ASP A 834 -17.52 -32.80 -22.01
N GLN A 835 -17.87 -33.92 -22.64
CA GLN A 835 -17.55 -34.24 -24.03
C GLN A 835 -18.26 -33.32 -25.04
N THR A 836 -19.31 -32.62 -24.61
CA THR A 836 -20.14 -31.82 -25.50
C THR A 836 -19.53 -30.44 -25.79
N ILE A 837 -18.54 -30.02 -24.99
CA ILE A 837 -17.82 -28.75 -25.13
C ILE A 837 -16.79 -28.88 -26.26
N SER A 838 -16.77 -27.87 -27.13
CA SER A 838 -15.93 -27.79 -28.33
C SER A 838 -15.37 -26.38 -28.48
N PHE A 839 -14.27 -26.23 -29.24
CA PHE A 839 -13.87 -24.91 -29.72
C PHE A 839 -14.81 -24.46 -30.83
N GLU A 840 -15.67 -23.48 -30.54
CA GLU A 840 -16.67 -22.98 -31.49
C GLU A 840 -16.10 -21.81 -32.31
N LEU A 841 -16.14 -21.93 -33.64
CA LEU A 841 -15.77 -20.85 -34.55
C LEU A 841 -16.87 -19.79 -34.64
N LYS A 842 -16.48 -18.56 -34.95
CA LYS A 842 -17.37 -17.38 -34.96
C LYS A 842 -17.17 -16.53 -36.20
N ASP A 843 -18.25 -15.89 -36.65
CA ASP A 843 -18.20 -14.91 -37.72
C ASP A 843 -17.28 -13.74 -37.35
N GLY A 844 -16.50 -13.26 -38.32
CA GLY A 844 -15.56 -12.16 -38.14
C GLY A 844 -14.28 -12.50 -37.37
N LEU A 845 -14.11 -13.75 -36.92
CA LEU A 845 -13.00 -14.17 -36.08
C LEU A 845 -12.04 -15.12 -36.81
N ALA A 846 -10.77 -14.74 -36.83
CA ALA A 846 -9.67 -15.57 -37.31
C ALA A 846 -8.80 -16.09 -36.16
N ILE A 847 -8.59 -17.40 -36.10
CA ILE A 847 -7.78 -18.05 -35.07
C ILE A 847 -6.51 -18.58 -35.74
N TYR A 848 -5.35 -18.17 -35.24
CA TYR A 848 -4.05 -18.46 -35.82
C TYR A 848 -3.15 -19.22 -34.83
N GLY A 849 -2.66 -20.38 -35.24
CA GLY A 849 -1.59 -21.13 -34.56
C GLY A 849 -0.22 -20.84 -35.17
N GLY A 850 0.85 -21.32 -34.52
CA GLY A 850 2.22 -21.21 -35.05
C GLY A 850 3.12 -20.18 -34.38
N PHE A 851 2.76 -19.66 -33.20
CA PHE A 851 3.51 -18.60 -32.51
C PHE A 851 4.46 -19.14 -31.43
N ASN A 852 5.57 -18.44 -31.20
CA ASN A 852 6.53 -18.73 -30.14
C ASN A 852 6.33 -17.84 -28.89
N GLY A 853 5.55 -16.76 -28.98
CA GLY A 853 5.18 -15.91 -27.82
C GLY A 853 5.94 -14.58 -27.75
N GLY A 854 6.37 -14.03 -28.89
CA GLY A 854 7.04 -12.72 -28.95
C GLY A 854 6.80 -11.96 -30.26
N GLU A 855 5.93 -12.49 -31.11
CA GLU A 855 5.57 -11.92 -32.39
C GLU A 855 4.68 -10.69 -32.24
N THR A 856 4.89 -9.70 -33.10
CA THR A 856 4.09 -8.47 -33.20
C THR A 856 3.37 -8.34 -34.55
N LEU A 857 3.62 -9.26 -35.48
CA LEU A 857 2.99 -9.31 -36.80
C LEU A 857 2.65 -10.75 -37.16
N LEU A 858 1.47 -10.98 -37.74
CA LEU A 858 1.01 -12.31 -38.18
C LEU A 858 2.03 -13.03 -39.08
N SER A 859 2.76 -12.28 -39.91
CA SER A 859 3.79 -12.81 -40.82
C SER A 859 5.04 -13.41 -40.15
N GLN A 860 5.22 -13.20 -38.84
CA GLN A 860 6.35 -13.73 -38.08
C GLN A 860 6.14 -15.16 -37.59
N ARG A 861 4.89 -15.65 -37.60
CA ARG A 861 4.55 -17.00 -37.15
C ARG A 861 5.28 -18.07 -37.99
N ASN A 862 5.59 -19.19 -37.35
CA ASN A 862 6.24 -20.34 -37.98
C ASN A 862 5.55 -21.64 -37.56
N ILE A 863 4.52 -22.01 -38.32
CA ILE A 863 3.65 -23.18 -38.05
C ILE A 863 4.46 -24.47 -37.89
N ALA A 864 5.52 -24.66 -38.68
CA ALA A 864 6.32 -25.88 -38.65
C ALA A 864 7.24 -25.97 -37.42
N SER A 865 7.72 -24.84 -36.91
CA SER A 865 8.63 -24.81 -35.73
C SER A 865 7.87 -24.71 -34.41
N ASN A 866 6.66 -24.17 -34.45
CA ASN A 866 5.83 -23.86 -33.29
C ASN A 866 4.47 -24.57 -33.41
N PRO A 867 4.41 -25.90 -33.27
CA PRO A 867 3.17 -26.64 -33.44
C PRO A 867 2.13 -26.22 -32.37
N THR A 868 0.92 -25.89 -32.82
CA THR A 868 -0.22 -25.59 -31.96
C THR A 868 -1.28 -26.67 -32.14
N ILE A 869 -1.72 -27.27 -31.04
CA ILE A 869 -2.55 -28.49 -31.04
C ILE A 869 -3.88 -28.19 -30.32
N LEU A 870 -5.01 -28.51 -30.96
CA LEU A 870 -6.33 -28.59 -30.36
C LEU A 870 -6.65 -30.08 -30.16
N SER A 871 -6.81 -30.49 -28.90
CA SER A 871 -6.86 -31.89 -28.50
C SER A 871 -8.20 -32.23 -27.85
N GLY A 872 -8.85 -33.29 -28.31
CA GLY A 872 -10.06 -33.84 -27.71
C GLY A 872 -9.80 -34.70 -26.48
N ASN A 873 -8.54 -34.99 -26.13
CA ASN A 873 -8.14 -35.85 -25.00
C ASN A 873 -8.34 -35.18 -23.63
N ILE A 874 -9.60 -34.84 -23.31
CA ILE A 874 -10.05 -34.27 -22.03
C ILE A 874 -10.18 -35.37 -20.97
N GLY A 875 -10.29 -35.02 -19.69
CA GLY A 875 -10.40 -36.02 -18.63
C GLY A 875 -9.13 -36.84 -18.43
N SER A 876 -9.20 -38.14 -18.66
CA SER A 876 -8.12 -39.10 -18.36
C SER A 876 -7.26 -39.33 -19.59
N SER A 877 -6.00 -38.91 -19.52
CA SER A 877 -5.05 -39.03 -20.63
C SER A 877 -5.04 -40.43 -21.27
N GLY A 878 -5.46 -40.50 -22.54
CA GLY A 878 -5.47 -41.71 -23.36
C GLY A 878 -6.72 -42.58 -23.22
N ASP A 879 -7.76 -42.12 -22.54
CA ASP A 879 -9.07 -42.76 -22.50
C ASP A 879 -10.01 -42.12 -23.52
N ASP A 880 -10.11 -42.71 -24.71
CA ASP A 880 -10.98 -42.17 -25.76
C ASP A 880 -12.47 -42.03 -25.34
N THR A 881 -12.90 -42.68 -24.25
CA THR A 881 -14.30 -42.62 -23.81
C THR A 881 -14.66 -41.38 -23.03
N ASP A 882 -13.69 -40.58 -22.58
CA ASP A 882 -13.93 -39.25 -22.01
C ASP A 882 -13.54 -38.08 -22.94
N ASN A 883 -12.97 -38.37 -24.12
CA ASN A 883 -12.63 -37.36 -25.11
C ASN A 883 -13.83 -36.55 -25.64
N SER A 884 -13.57 -35.33 -26.08
CA SER A 884 -14.55 -34.47 -26.75
C SER A 884 -15.20 -35.15 -27.96
N ASP A 885 -16.52 -35.05 -28.06
CA ASP A 885 -17.29 -35.55 -29.20
C ASP A 885 -16.84 -34.86 -30.50
N HIS A 886 -16.67 -33.53 -30.41
CA HIS A 886 -16.16 -32.69 -31.49
C HIS A 886 -15.08 -31.77 -30.91
N VAL A 887 -13.86 -31.81 -31.45
CA VAL A 887 -12.80 -30.89 -30.99
C VAL A 887 -13.13 -29.45 -31.41
N VAL A 888 -13.58 -29.27 -32.66
CA VAL A 888 -13.96 -27.97 -33.24
C VAL A 888 -15.38 -28.05 -33.79
N LYS A 889 -16.16 -26.97 -33.61
CA LYS A 889 -17.48 -26.80 -34.24
C LYS A 889 -17.53 -25.51 -35.06
N ALA A 890 -18.14 -25.60 -36.23
CA ALA A 890 -18.46 -24.47 -37.09
C ALA A 890 -19.94 -24.59 -37.49
N GLU A 891 -20.81 -23.94 -36.72
CA GLU A 891 -22.26 -24.02 -36.90
C GLU A 891 -22.86 -22.65 -37.18
N ASN A 892 -23.53 -22.49 -38.32
CA ASN A 892 -24.13 -21.23 -38.77
C ASN A 892 -23.12 -20.08 -38.93
N VAL A 893 -21.88 -20.39 -39.32
CA VAL A 893 -20.83 -19.39 -39.55
C VAL A 893 -20.47 -19.23 -41.02
N ASN A 894 -20.06 -18.05 -41.43
CA ASN A 894 -19.66 -17.72 -42.79
C ASN A 894 -18.13 -17.78 -43.00
N ALA A 895 -17.65 -17.48 -44.21
CA ALA A 895 -16.25 -17.60 -44.60
C ALA A 895 -15.28 -16.66 -43.86
N THR A 896 -15.79 -15.72 -43.08
CA THR A 896 -14.98 -14.89 -42.18
C THR A 896 -14.50 -15.63 -40.93
N ALA A 897 -15.11 -16.77 -40.58
CA ALA A 897 -14.62 -17.69 -39.57
C ALA A 897 -13.42 -18.47 -40.13
N ILE A 898 -12.21 -18.17 -39.63
CA ILE A 898 -10.96 -18.74 -40.14
C ILE A 898 -10.24 -19.52 -39.02
N LEU A 899 -9.84 -20.75 -39.32
CA LEU A 899 -8.92 -21.52 -38.46
C LEU A 899 -7.65 -21.87 -39.26
N ASP A 900 -6.50 -21.40 -38.80
CA ASP A 900 -5.25 -21.48 -39.57
C ASP A 900 -4.04 -21.92 -38.73
N GLY A 901 -3.40 -23.03 -39.11
CA GLY A 901 -2.12 -23.47 -38.55
C GLY A 901 -2.20 -24.38 -37.31
N PHE A 902 -3.29 -25.16 -37.19
CA PHE A 902 -3.52 -26.04 -36.04
C PHE A 902 -3.43 -27.53 -36.38
N THR A 903 -3.01 -28.33 -35.41
CA THR A 903 -3.28 -29.78 -35.41
C THR A 903 -4.54 -30.05 -34.58
N ILE A 904 -5.56 -30.68 -35.17
CA ILE A 904 -6.82 -31.05 -34.52
C ILE A 904 -6.82 -32.58 -34.33
N LYS A 905 -6.79 -33.05 -33.08
CA LYS A 905 -6.64 -34.48 -32.80
C LYS A 905 -7.49 -35.01 -31.66
N ASP A 906 -7.57 -36.33 -31.62
CA ASP A 906 -8.14 -37.13 -30.53
C ASP A 906 -9.63 -36.85 -30.25
N GLY A 907 -10.37 -36.28 -31.22
CA GLY A 907 -11.83 -36.25 -31.16
C GLY A 907 -12.40 -37.66 -31.25
N TYR A 908 -13.38 -37.98 -30.41
CA TYR A 908 -13.98 -39.31 -30.35
C TYR A 908 -15.50 -39.23 -30.16
N VAL A 909 -16.26 -39.52 -31.22
CA VAL A 909 -17.72 -39.56 -31.15
C VAL A 909 -18.25 -40.88 -31.68
N THR A 910 -19.15 -41.53 -30.95
CA THR A 910 -19.68 -42.86 -31.36
C THR A 910 -21.01 -42.79 -32.12
N SER A 911 -21.71 -41.67 -32.04
CA SER A 911 -23.07 -41.50 -32.59
C SER A 911 -23.26 -40.22 -33.40
N ALA A 912 -22.20 -39.65 -33.96
CA ALA A 912 -22.22 -38.50 -34.86
C ALA A 912 -21.12 -38.63 -35.93
N ASP A 913 -21.18 -37.81 -36.98
CA ASP A 913 -20.09 -37.64 -37.96
C ASP A 913 -19.14 -36.53 -37.48
N GLY A 914 -17.85 -36.58 -37.84
CA GLY A 914 -16.94 -35.43 -37.70
C GLY A 914 -16.34 -35.20 -36.31
N ALA A 915 -15.51 -36.11 -35.81
CA ALA A 915 -14.99 -35.99 -34.44
C ALA A 915 -13.92 -34.90 -34.28
N GLY A 916 -13.12 -34.63 -35.32
CA GLY A 916 -12.22 -33.48 -35.32
C GLY A 916 -12.96 -32.15 -35.53
N LEU A 917 -13.88 -32.13 -36.49
CA LEU A 917 -14.66 -30.95 -36.88
C LEU A 917 -16.08 -31.33 -37.30
N LEU A 918 -17.06 -30.68 -36.67
CA LEU A 918 -18.44 -30.63 -37.14
C LEU A 918 -18.70 -29.29 -37.84
N ASN A 919 -18.94 -29.32 -39.15
CA ASN A 919 -19.29 -28.15 -39.96
C ASN A 919 -20.72 -28.28 -40.49
N SER A 920 -21.62 -27.40 -40.02
CA SER A 920 -23.07 -27.49 -40.24
C SER A 920 -23.67 -26.12 -40.57
N ASN A 921 -24.35 -26.00 -41.72
CA ASN A 921 -24.88 -24.74 -42.23
C ASN A 921 -23.83 -23.60 -42.26
N SER A 922 -22.60 -23.92 -42.66
CA SER A 922 -21.44 -23.03 -42.50
C SER A 922 -20.54 -22.96 -43.73
N SER A 923 -19.77 -21.88 -43.88
CA SER A 923 -18.79 -21.68 -44.96
C SER A 923 -17.38 -21.32 -44.46
N ALA A 924 -17.06 -21.66 -43.21
CA ALA A 924 -15.77 -21.43 -42.57
C ALA A 924 -14.57 -21.91 -43.41
N GLU A 925 -13.44 -21.24 -43.24
CA GLU A 925 -12.19 -21.54 -43.94
C GLU A 925 -11.13 -22.16 -43.02
N PHE A 926 -10.50 -23.23 -43.50
CA PHE A 926 -9.47 -23.98 -42.79
C PHE A 926 -8.18 -23.97 -43.59
N ARG A 927 -7.07 -23.54 -42.98
CA ARG A 927 -5.80 -23.33 -43.70
C ARG A 927 -4.63 -23.93 -42.91
N ASN A 928 -3.70 -24.60 -43.58
CA ASN A 928 -2.49 -25.13 -42.93
C ASN A 928 -2.79 -26.04 -41.72
N CYS A 929 -3.94 -26.71 -41.69
CA CYS A 929 -4.39 -27.50 -40.55
C CYS A 929 -4.12 -28.99 -40.74
N THR A 930 -3.81 -29.71 -39.65
CA THR A 930 -3.65 -31.17 -39.64
C THR A 930 -4.74 -31.81 -38.80
N PHE A 931 -5.63 -32.59 -39.39
CA PHE A 931 -6.59 -33.42 -38.64
C PHE A 931 -6.00 -34.81 -38.44
N SER A 932 -5.78 -35.23 -37.20
CA SER A 932 -5.13 -36.51 -36.93
C SER A 932 -5.77 -37.35 -35.83
N ASN A 933 -5.76 -38.67 -35.98
CA ASN A 933 -6.24 -39.63 -34.96
C ASN A 933 -7.68 -39.41 -34.47
N ASN A 934 -8.53 -38.76 -35.27
CA ASN A 934 -9.93 -38.56 -34.89
C ASN A 934 -10.79 -39.78 -35.28
N TYR A 935 -11.75 -40.13 -34.43
CA TYR A 935 -12.60 -41.29 -34.60
C TYR A 935 -14.10 -40.95 -34.57
N SER A 936 -14.84 -41.39 -35.60
CA SER A 936 -16.29 -41.31 -35.64
C SER A 936 -16.97 -42.68 -35.79
N GLY A 937 -17.98 -42.93 -34.97
CA GLY A 937 -18.85 -44.11 -35.05
C GLY A 937 -19.89 -44.06 -36.18
N MET A 938 -19.92 -43.00 -36.98
CA MET A 938 -20.71 -42.93 -38.22
C MET A 938 -19.80 -42.66 -39.42
N GLY A 939 -19.44 -41.42 -39.75
CA GLY A 939 -18.64 -41.10 -40.93
C GLY A 939 -17.83 -39.82 -40.74
N GLY A 940 -16.76 -39.68 -41.54
CA GLY A 940 -15.85 -38.55 -41.45
C GLY A 940 -15.15 -38.48 -40.10
N GLY A 941 -14.21 -39.39 -39.82
CA GLY A 941 -13.48 -39.39 -38.55
C GLY A 941 -12.88 -38.03 -38.20
N ALA A 942 -12.36 -37.32 -39.20
CA ALA A 942 -11.91 -35.94 -39.04
C ALA A 942 -13.03 -34.91 -39.19
N VAL A 943 -13.75 -34.90 -40.32
CA VAL A 943 -14.66 -33.80 -40.68
C VAL A 943 -16.03 -34.31 -41.11
N SER A 944 -17.08 -33.72 -40.55
CA SER A 944 -18.44 -33.73 -41.11
C SER A 944 -18.74 -32.39 -41.75
N ASN A 945 -19.14 -32.38 -43.03
CA ASN A 945 -19.63 -31.22 -43.75
C ASN A 945 -21.08 -31.46 -44.15
N GLU A 946 -22.01 -30.80 -43.46
CA GLU A 946 -23.45 -31.09 -43.57
C GLU A 946 -24.35 -29.84 -43.59
N ASN A 947 -25.63 -30.05 -43.90
CA ASN A 947 -26.67 -29.02 -43.87
C ASN A 947 -26.38 -27.79 -44.76
N ILE A 948 -26.10 -28.01 -46.06
CA ILE A 948 -25.87 -26.94 -47.06
C ILE A 948 -24.62 -26.10 -46.73
N SER A 949 -23.60 -26.72 -46.14
CA SER A 949 -22.31 -26.06 -45.87
C SER A 949 -21.47 -25.86 -47.13
N SER A 950 -20.56 -24.88 -47.14
CA SER A 950 -19.69 -24.55 -48.29
C SER A 950 -18.24 -24.20 -47.89
N SER A 951 -17.60 -25.04 -47.08
CA SER A 951 -16.26 -24.79 -46.53
C SER A 951 -15.08 -25.07 -47.48
N THR A 952 -13.99 -24.37 -47.22
CA THR A 952 -12.73 -24.48 -47.97
C THR A 952 -11.58 -24.93 -47.07
N PHE A 953 -10.83 -25.92 -47.54
CA PHE A 953 -9.61 -26.43 -46.89
C PHE A 953 -8.42 -26.19 -47.82
N THR A 954 -7.41 -25.46 -47.35
CA THR A 954 -6.20 -25.13 -48.11
C THR A 954 -4.95 -25.57 -47.37
N ASP A 955 -4.08 -26.34 -48.02
CA ASP A 955 -2.84 -26.86 -47.42
C ASP A 955 -3.08 -27.66 -46.13
N CYS A 956 -4.18 -28.41 -46.08
CA CYS A 956 -4.55 -29.21 -44.92
C CYS A 956 -4.12 -30.68 -45.06
N ALA A 957 -3.73 -31.30 -43.94
CA ALA A 957 -3.42 -32.71 -43.86
C ALA A 957 -4.50 -33.46 -43.07
N PHE A 958 -4.82 -34.68 -43.49
CA PHE A 958 -5.72 -35.61 -42.81
C PHE A 958 -4.95 -36.91 -42.58
N ASP A 959 -4.54 -37.19 -41.35
CA ASP A 959 -3.64 -38.28 -41.01
C ASP A 959 -4.25 -39.27 -40.01
N ASN A 960 -4.29 -40.56 -40.36
CA ASN A 960 -4.73 -41.63 -39.45
C ASN A 960 -6.12 -41.42 -38.80
N ASN A 961 -7.05 -40.76 -39.49
CA ASN A 961 -8.43 -40.63 -39.01
C ASN A 961 -9.24 -41.86 -39.38
N SER A 962 -10.22 -42.21 -38.55
CA SER A 962 -11.00 -43.42 -38.76
C SER A 962 -12.49 -43.30 -38.49
N SER A 963 -13.28 -44.13 -39.19
CA SER A 963 -14.72 -44.24 -38.93
C SER A 963 -15.25 -45.67 -39.08
N THR A 964 -16.42 -45.96 -38.51
CA THR A 964 -17.09 -47.27 -38.72
C THR A 964 -17.93 -47.30 -40.01
N GLY A 965 -18.55 -46.19 -40.39
CA GLY A 965 -19.34 -46.01 -41.61
C GLY A 965 -18.49 -45.52 -42.79
N ASN A 966 -18.94 -44.49 -43.51
CA ASN A 966 -18.32 -44.05 -44.77
C ASN A 966 -17.48 -42.78 -44.57
N GLY A 967 -16.37 -42.64 -45.28
CA GLY A 967 -15.48 -41.48 -45.08
C GLY A 967 -14.59 -41.69 -43.87
N GLY A 968 -13.36 -42.17 -44.04
CA GLY A 968 -12.45 -42.31 -42.89
C GLY A 968 -11.97 -40.96 -42.36
N ALA A 969 -11.72 -40.00 -43.25
CA ALA A 969 -11.40 -38.61 -42.90
C ALA A 969 -12.61 -37.69 -43.04
N ILE A 970 -13.22 -37.61 -44.23
CA ILE A 970 -14.27 -36.61 -44.53
C ILE A 970 -15.58 -37.28 -44.91
N SER A 971 -16.68 -36.82 -44.31
CA SER A 971 -18.06 -37.07 -44.73
C SER A 971 -18.69 -35.75 -45.23
N ASN A 972 -18.98 -35.67 -46.53
CA ASN A 972 -19.67 -34.53 -47.15
C ASN A 972 -21.07 -34.96 -47.59
N LYS A 973 -22.12 -34.32 -47.04
CA LYS A 973 -23.51 -34.73 -47.23
C LYS A 973 -24.49 -33.56 -47.15
N GLY A 974 -25.76 -33.83 -47.45
CA GLY A 974 -26.87 -32.91 -47.16
C GLY A 974 -26.93 -31.69 -48.08
N GLY A 975 -26.53 -31.82 -49.35
CA GLY A 975 -26.55 -30.70 -50.30
C GLY A 975 -25.39 -29.72 -50.13
N SER A 976 -24.42 -30.04 -49.27
CA SER A 976 -23.23 -29.23 -49.01
C SER A 976 -22.21 -29.28 -50.16
N SER A 977 -21.26 -28.35 -50.15
CA SER A 977 -20.10 -28.26 -51.03
C SER A 977 -18.82 -28.23 -50.20
N ILE A 978 -17.77 -28.89 -50.66
CA ILE A 978 -16.45 -28.81 -50.02
C ILE A 978 -15.37 -28.56 -51.07
N THR A 979 -14.47 -27.62 -50.77
CA THR A 979 -13.32 -27.29 -51.61
C THR A 979 -12.03 -27.72 -50.92
N LEU A 980 -11.25 -28.58 -51.57
CA LEU A 980 -9.96 -29.08 -51.09
C LEU A 980 -8.85 -28.60 -52.02
N MET A 981 -7.91 -27.81 -51.50
CA MET A 981 -6.79 -27.24 -52.25
C MET A 981 -5.48 -27.63 -51.56
N GLU A 982 -4.52 -28.20 -52.29
CA GLU A 982 -3.19 -28.54 -51.76
C GLU A 982 -3.23 -29.51 -50.55
N CYS A 983 -4.30 -30.29 -50.40
CA CYS A 983 -4.50 -31.13 -49.22
C CYS A 983 -3.85 -32.52 -49.34
N THR A 984 -3.43 -33.11 -48.21
CA THR A 984 -2.87 -34.46 -48.15
C THR A 984 -3.71 -35.37 -47.25
N PHE A 985 -4.00 -36.59 -47.70
CA PHE A 985 -4.68 -37.63 -46.92
C PHE A 985 -3.71 -38.80 -46.73
N ASN A 986 -3.36 -39.14 -45.50
CA ASN A 986 -2.47 -40.26 -45.19
C ASN A 986 -3.12 -41.22 -44.19
N SER A 987 -3.09 -42.52 -44.50
CA SER A 987 -3.49 -43.59 -43.56
C SER A 987 -4.90 -43.50 -42.95
N ASN A 988 -5.82 -42.75 -43.58
CA ASN A 988 -7.22 -42.69 -43.14
C ASN A 988 -7.97 -43.97 -43.52
N ASN A 989 -8.90 -44.41 -42.67
CA ASN A 989 -9.58 -45.69 -42.88
C ASN A 989 -11.05 -45.69 -42.44
N CYS A 990 -11.86 -46.55 -43.03
CA CYS A 990 -13.21 -46.80 -42.55
C CYS A 990 -13.58 -48.29 -42.60
N THR A 991 -14.39 -48.75 -41.65
CA THR A 991 -14.74 -50.19 -41.54
C THR A 991 -15.63 -50.65 -42.71
N SER A 992 -16.48 -49.76 -43.25
CA SER A 992 -17.31 -50.05 -44.44
C SER A 992 -16.51 -50.25 -45.73
N ASN A 993 -15.26 -49.79 -45.78
CA ASN A 993 -14.42 -49.67 -46.97
C ASN A 993 -15.01 -48.77 -48.08
N ILE A 994 -16.00 -47.92 -47.77
CA ILE A 994 -16.61 -46.96 -48.71
C ILE A 994 -16.04 -45.56 -48.43
N GLY A 995 -15.24 -45.05 -49.37
CA GLY A 995 -14.64 -43.72 -49.26
C GLY A 995 -13.66 -43.64 -48.10
N ARG A 996 -12.60 -44.45 -48.13
CA ARG A 996 -11.70 -44.60 -46.97
C ARG A 996 -11.01 -43.32 -46.53
N ALA A 997 -10.78 -42.40 -47.46
CA ALA A 997 -10.43 -41.02 -47.14
C ALA A 997 -11.67 -40.12 -47.18
N ILE A 998 -12.39 -40.07 -48.31
CA ILE A 998 -13.47 -39.11 -48.54
C ILE A 998 -14.74 -39.85 -48.96
N ASN A 999 -15.86 -39.55 -48.29
CA ASN A 999 -17.19 -39.92 -48.74
C ASN A 999 -18.01 -38.65 -49.05
N ASN A 1000 -18.46 -38.51 -50.30
CA ASN A 1000 -19.31 -37.43 -50.77
C ASN A 1000 -20.67 -37.96 -51.27
N THR A 1001 -21.77 -37.55 -50.65
CA THR A 1001 -23.13 -38.05 -50.95
C THR A 1001 -24.10 -36.91 -51.19
N SER A 1002 -24.68 -36.82 -52.40
CA SER A 1002 -25.66 -35.79 -52.77
C SER A 1002 -25.17 -34.35 -52.51
N SER A 1003 -23.88 -34.12 -52.78
CA SER A 1003 -23.13 -32.92 -52.42
C SER A 1003 -22.04 -32.63 -53.46
N ASP A 1004 -21.49 -31.42 -53.47
CA ASP A 1004 -20.45 -31.03 -54.43
C ASP A 1004 -19.04 -31.19 -53.83
N LEU A 1005 -18.11 -31.70 -54.64
CA LEU A 1005 -16.73 -31.94 -54.24
C LEU A 1005 -15.78 -31.31 -55.25
N ILE A 1006 -15.03 -30.30 -54.79
CA ILE A 1006 -14.05 -29.56 -55.58
C ILE A 1006 -12.66 -29.92 -55.05
N ILE A 1007 -11.79 -30.44 -55.92
CA ILE A 1007 -10.46 -30.94 -55.55
C ILE A 1007 -9.41 -30.34 -56.46
N ASN A 1008 -8.39 -29.71 -55.88
CA ASN A 1008 -7.24 -29.17 -56.58
C ASN A 1008 -5.94 -29.57 -55.87
N ASN A 1009 -5.04 -30.22 -56.60
CA ASN A 1009 -3.73 -30.69 -56.11
C ASN A 1009 -3.78 -31.47 -54.78
N VAL A 1010 -4.58 -32.52 -54.71
CA VAL A 1010 -4.73 -33.35 -53.50
C VAL A 1010 -3.92 -34.65 -53.61
N MET A 1011 -3.19 -34.99 -52.55
CA MET A 1011 -2.43 -36.23 -52.43
C MET A 1011 -3.16 -37.23 -51.52
N ILE A 1012 -3.26 -38.50 -51.91
CA ILE A 1012 -3.83 -39.56 -51.06
C ILE A 1012 -2.83 -40.72 -50.96
N ILE A 1013 -2.44 -41.06 -49.74
CA ILE A 1013 -1.52 -42.13 -49.36
C ILE A 1013 -2.33 -43.15 -48.53
N ASP A 1014 -2.82 -44.20 -49.17
CA ASP A 1014 -3.63 -45.25 -48.53
C ASP A 1014 -2.77 -46.53 -48.36
N PRO A 1015 -2.42 -46.93 -47.12
CA PRO A 1015 -1.57 -48.09 -46.86
C PRO A 1015 -2.26 -49.42 -47.14
N LEU A 1016 -3.57 -49.41 -47.36
CA LEU A 1016 -4.41 -50.60 -47.51
C LEU A 1016 -4.99 -50.69 -48.95
N ILE A 1017 -4.30 -50.09 -49.92
CA ILE A 1017 -4.60 -50.23 -51.35
C ILE A 1017 -4.61 -51.72 -51.73
N GLY A 1018 -5.70 -52.17 -52.38
CA GLY A 1018 -5.86 -53.53 -52.89
C GLY A 1018 -6.58 -54.52 -51.97
N THR A 1019 -7.01 -54.12 -50.77
CA THR A 1019 -7.79 -54.97 -49.85
C THR A 1019 -9.31 -54.94 -50.08
N GLY A 1020 -9.78 -54.18 -51.08
CA GLY A 1020 -11.20 -53.92 -51.37
C GLY A 1020 -11.68 -52.59 -50.79
N GLY A 1021 -12.49 -51.82 -51.55
CA GLY A 1021 -12.93 -50.45 -51.21
C GLY A 1021 -12.28 -49.36 -52.07
N ASN A 1022 -12.85 -48.15 -52.07
CA ASN A 1022 -12.31 -46.99 -52.79
C ASN A 1022 -11.83 -45.93 -51.79
N SER A 1023 -10.71 -45.26 -52.06
CA SER A 1023 -10.21 -44.16 -51.21
C SER A 1023 -11.12 -42.93 -51.27
N ILE A 1024 -11.80 -42.69 -52.41
CA ILE A 1024 -12.85 -41.68 -52.54
C ILE A 1024 -14.13 -42.36 -53.01
N ASN A 1025 -15.25 -42.15 -52.31
CA ASN A 1025 -16.59 -42.45 -52.77
C ASN A 1025 -17.32 -41.14 -53.10
N ASN A 1026 -17.73 -40.95 -54.36
CA ASN A 1026 -18.40 -39.74 -54.80
C ASN A 1026 -19.73 -40.08 -55.49
N GLN A 1027 -20.83 -39.61 -54.91
CA GLN A 1027 -22.21 -39.76 -55.41
C GLN A 1027 -22.85 -38.39 -55.75
N GLY A 1028 -22.04 -37.34 -55.95
CA GLY A 1028 -22.47 -35.99 -56.34
C GLY A 1028 -21.64 -35.37 -57.47
N ASN A 1029 -21.74 -34.05 -57.70
CA ASN A 1029 -21.04 -33.40 -58.82
C ASN A 1029 -19.57 -33.13 -58.50
N VAL A 1030 -18.74 -33.10 -59.57
CA VAL A 1030 -17.31 -32.76 -59.50
C VAL A 1030 -17.01 -31.76 -60.63
N THR A 1031 -16.39 -30.63 -60.30
CA THR A 1031 -16.01 -29.57 -61.25
C THR A 1031 -14.48 -29.33 -61.22
N ASP A 1032 -13.83 -29.63 -62.35
CA ASP A 1032 -12.42 -29.35 -62.78
C ASP A 1032 -11.20 -29.99 -62.06
N VAL A 1033 -9.99 -29.80 -62.67
CA VAL A 1033 -9.02 -30.83 -63.11
C VAL A 1033 -7.91 -31.26 -62.13
N ILE A 1034 -7.65 -32.58 -62.20
CA ILE A 1034 -6.79 -33.47 -61.43
C ILE A 1034 -5.28 -33.26 -61.69
N THR A 1035 -4.51 -33.01 -60.61
CA THR A 1035 -3.27 -33.75 -60.35
C THR A 1035 -3.42 -34.43 -58.99
N VAL A 1036 -3.89 -35.68 -58.98
CA VAL A 1036 -3.80 -36.53 -57.79
C VAL A 1036 -2.58 -37.42 -57.97
N GLN A 1037 -1.51 -37.15 -57.23
CA GLN A 1037 -0.37 -38.05 -57.18
C GLN A 1037 -0.67 -39.16 -56.16
N GLY A 1038 -0.74 -40.42 -56.63
CA GLY A 1038 -0.88 -41.59 -55.76
C GLY A 1038 -2.17 -42.43 -55.88
N LEU A 1039 -3.13 -42.10 -56.77
CA LEU A 1039 -4.35 -42.93 -56.96
C LEU A 1039 -4.31 -43.83 -58.21
N THR A 1040 -4.90 -45.04 -58.08
CA THR A 1040 -5.20 -45.98 -59.18
C THR A 1040 -6.70 -46.26 -59.45
N GLU A 1041 -7.67 -45.78 -58.67
CA GLU A 1041 -9.11 -45.92 -59.00
C GLU A 1041 -9.99 -44.82 -58.35
N ILE A 1042 -10.66 -43.99 -59.18
CA ILE A 1042 -11.83 -43.17 -58.79
C ILE A 1042 -13.05 -43.88 -59.39
N LYS A 1043 -13.97 -44.43 -58.58
CA LYS A 1043 -15.24 -44.96 -59.09
C LYS A 1043 -16.29 -43.87 -59.09
N LYS A 1044 -16.57 -43.35 -60.29
CA LYS A 1044 -17.75 -42.54 -60.60
C LYS A 1044 -18.88 -43.50 -60.97
N ASN A 1045 -19.98 -43.50 -60.22
CA ASN A 1045 -21.24 -44.11 -60.65
C ASN A 1045 -22.18 -43.01 -61.15
#